data_AF-Q8WSI4-F1
#
_entry.id   AF-Q8WSI4-F1
#
_cell.length_a   1.000
_cell.length_b   1.000
_cell.length_c   1.000
_cell.angle_alpha   90.00
_cell.angle_beta   90.00
_cell.angle_gamma   90.00
#
_symmetry.space_group_name_H-M   'P 1'
#
loop_
_entity.id
_entity.type
_entity.pdbx_description
1 polymer ?
#
loop_
_entity_poly.entity_id
_entity_poly.type
_entity_poly.pdbx_seq_one_letter_code
_entity_poly.pdbx_strand_id
1 'polypeptide(L)'
;MVFVLLLAAFGALLSAPSHSQQLHCLYEFYDALQGDSWWVRNNWPASTQRTEDEDYCQFYGITCDSSGNVEGITMPGNNLFGVLPTCIINFPLKVLSVPHNRLRESIPYIKNGIEVLNLEDTEIMVLATDMQAWTTVREMNLHKGHFGRMLVPNDFIFYSNMENLDFSDAGIGFYAWGLDFTTISTPKLSLAGMDLSEYIMSNVAKDQMKTLDVSGTWVKYRIKDFNKDFLDVYNMVHMPFQYTLMSSIINFSTLIDMSSKDVRSINIRGTNTTGVFDPEKWMNFVVNQTRDDFYMLDMSYNGLSGYGPTLQQYETVLALKPSARYLSLELNSFFCDYKESRMFGCSRLRIYDAYYLASYERLMVLVDYSHFAYAPLRDLQYHMSVIFRNITKYKTETDPIKRIQNIETYNYIHARSSAGLGYFCVDVTIPYDEAVALGLLEMNKTFVGILYDGHLISGRSFNLVHEVGLDKGSSAVDASEKPGRRCTIPSGCTVDEDYDETKDPVPVPALSHKLSTHDEDHRKDVAKKLISGAKKAEMNLTWTYLAHESEQKIAVDTFAMSRCGDFYERLNTVILPLFDKYPEITEIAQFKHFSMSEYNPRYSNGGLSKHGYEEVKGDIQLLCAQEYVDTHTFYDILKCLSTEGGKTALPRNFEHCLHQVASGKELLNKIIYCSNGEFGRALLEYSYKQKHKMSVANSPDIFIGKKMVCHGTMAYCVTTDADSFAQQICQAFIREKNYTPDICNSILS
;
A
#
# COMPACT_ATOMS: atom_id res chain seq x y z
N MET A 1 -17.87 61.56 22.69
CA MET A 1 -18.48 60.31 23.19
C MET A 1 -17.68 59.18 22.55
N VAL A 2 -16.58 58.62 23.06
CA VAL A 2 -16.15 58.26 24.43
C VAL A 2 -17.30 57.59 25.20
N PHE A 3 -17.15 56.28 25.46
CA PHE A 3 -18.19 55.29 25.83
C PHE A 3 -19.11 54.97 24.64
N VAL A 4 -18.90 53.92 23.82
CA VAL A 4 -19.14 52.49 24.10
C VAL A 4 -18.26 51.65 23.15
N LEU A 5 -16.98 51.45 23.51
CA LEU A 5 -16.01 50.66 22.73
C LEU A 5 -15.23 49.71 23.65
N LEU A 6 -15.94 49.03 24.56
CA LEU A 6 -15.30 48.21 25.60
C LEU A 6 -16.03 46.91 25.98
N LEU A 7 -16.94 46.39 25.15
CA LEU A 7 -17.63 45.11 25.44
C LEU A 7 -17.92 44.23 24.20
N ALA A 8 -17.09 44.29 23.16
CA ALA A 8 -17.17 43.34 22.03
C ALA A 8 -15.79 42.86 21.58
N ALA A 9 -14.87 42.70 22.52
CA ALA A 9 -13.61 41.98 22.33
C ALA A 9 -13.58 40.75 23.26
N PHE A 10 -14.59 39.89 23.10
CA PHE A 10 -14.44 38.46 23.38
C PHE A 10 -14.63 37.75 22.05
N GLY A 11 -13.69 38.02 21.12
CA GLY A 11 -13.37 37.01 20.12
C GLY A 11 -12.91 35.78 20.89
N ALA A 12 -13.45 34.62 20.55
CA ALA A 12 -13.03 33.35 21.10
C ALA A 12 -11.56 33.08 20.72
N LEU A 13 -10.64 33.70 21.47
CA LEU A 13 -9.31 33.15 21.69
C LEU A 13 -9.54 31.84 22.44
N LEU A 14 -9.29 30.71 21.79
CA LEU A 14 -9.12 29.42 22.47
C LEU A 14 -8.01 29.60 23.51
N SER A 15 -8.36 29.89 24.75
CA SER A 15 -7.39 29.96 25.85
C SER A 15 -6.79 28.57 26.04
N ALA A 16 -5.47 28.49 26.22
CA ALA A 16 -4.80 27.25 26.61
C ALA A 16 -5.51 26.64 27.83
N PRO A 17 -5.65 25.30 27.91
CA PRO A 17 -6.31 24.67 29.04
C PRO A 17 -5.60 25.07 30.33
N SER A 18 -6.37 25.43 31.36
CA SER A 18 -5.82 25.70 32.69
C SER A 18 -5.08 24.47 33.23
N HIS A 19 -4.14 24.66 34.17
CA HIS A 19 -3.39 23.55 34.77
C HIS A 19 -4.33 22.50 35.40
N SER A 20 -5.43 22.92 36.02
CA SER A 20 -6.44 22.02 36.55
C SER A 20 -7.12 21.17 35.46
N GLN A 21 -7.43 21.76 34.30
CA GLN A 21 -7.98 21.01 33.15
C GLN A 21 -6.96 20.03 32.57
N GLN A 22 -5.68 20.39 32.55
CA GLN A 22 -4.62 19.49 32.10
C GLN A 22 -4.44 18.31 33.05
N LEU A 23 -4.42 18.56 34.36
CA LEU A 23 -4.37 17.52 35.38
C LEU A 23 -5.56 16.54 35.27
N HIS A 24 -6.79 17.05 35.16
CA HIS A 24 -7.97 16.21 34.99
C HIS A 24 -7.92 15.38 33.70
N CYS A 25 -7.45 15.95 32.60
CA CYS A 25 -7.27 15.21 31.35
C CYS A 25 -6.21 14.12 31.49
N LEU A 26 -5.13 14.34 32.26
CA LEU A 26 -4.16 13.30 32.55
C LEU A 26 -4.75 12.18 33.42
N TYR A 27 -5.62 12.48 34.37
CA TYR A 27 -6.37 11.44 35.09
C TYR A 27 -7.28 10.61 34.17
N GLU A 28 -7.97 11.26 33.23
CA GLU A 28 -8.76 10.57 32.20
C GLU A 28 -7.85 9.71 31.31
N PHE A 29 -6.67 10.19 30.93
CA PHE A 29 -5.65 9.42 30.21
C PHE A 29 -5.22 8.17 30.98
N TYR A 30 -4.95 8.31 32.29
CA TYR A 30 -4.61 7.19 33.15
C TYR A 30 -5.75 6.15 33.19
N ASP A 31 -6.99 6.59 33.39
CA ASP A 31 -8.13 5.68 33.49
C ASP A 31 -8.46 4.99 32.16
N ALA A 32 -8.53 5.77 31.07
CA ALA A 32 -8.89 5.29 29.74
C ALA A 32 -7.90 4.25 29.18
N LEU A 33 -6.64 4.32 29.60
CA LEU A 33 -5.56 3.45 29.14
C LEU A 33 -5.14 2.40 30.18
N GLN A 34 -5.98 2.16 31.19
CA GLN A 34 -5.76 1.16 32.24
C GLN A 34 -4.47 1.38 33.04
N GLY A 35 -4.28 2.59 33.58
CA GLY A 35 -3.12 3.05 34.34
C GLY A 35 -2.58 2.11 35.40
N ASP A 36 -3.47 1.42 36.11
CA ASP A 36 -3.09 0.47 37.15
C ASP A 36 -2.32 -0.75 36.60
N SER A 37 -2.46 -1.04 35.30
CA SER A 37 -1.79 -2.13 34.60
C SER A 37 -0.51 -1.70 33.86
N TRP A 38 -0.12 -0.43 33.91
CA TRP A 38 1.11 0.05 33.27
C TRP A 38 2.35 -0.51 33.97
N TRP A 39 3.39 -0.78 33.19
CA TRP A 39 4.67 -1.29 33.72
C TRP A 39 5.42 -0.20 34.51
N VAL A 40 5.39 1.03 34.03
CA VAL A 40 5.99 2.21 34.66
C VAL A 40 4.91 3.28 34.84
N ARG A 41 4.65 3.63 36.10
CA ARG A 41 3.64 4.64 36.48
C ARG A 41 4.12 5.54 37.62
N ASN A 42 5.43 5.78 37.69
CA ASN A 42 6.01 6.61 38.74
C ASN A 42 5.30 7.97 38.81
N ASN A 43 4.96 8.38 40.03
CA ASN A 43 4.24 9.62 40.37
C ASN A 43 2.80 9.74 39.84
N TRP A 44 2.28 8.76 39.12
CA TRP A 44 0.86 8.72 38.80
C TRP A 44 0.06 8.26 40.04
N PRO A 45 -0.90 9.05 40.54
CA PRO A 45 -1.70 8.65 41.69
C PRO A 45 -2.67 7.53 41.31
N ALA A 46 -2.89 6.59 42.23
CA ALA A 46 -4.05 5.70 42.14
C ALA A 46 -5.33 6.55 42.17
N SER A 47 -6.42 6.06 41.58
CA SER A 47 -7.71 6.80 41.53
C SER A 47 -8.20 7.27 42.91
N THR A 48 -7.88 6.54 43.98
CA THR A 48 -8.21 6.87 45.37
C THR A 48 -7.30 7.92 46.02
N GLN A 49 -6.22 8.35 45.35
CA GLN A 49 -5.17 9.23 45.90
C GLN A 49 -5.09 10.59 45.20
N ARG A 50 -5.92 10.82 44.17
CA ARG A 50 -5.90 12.02 43.34
C ARG A 50 -6.26 13.28 44.11
N THR A 51 -5.51 14.36 43.92
CA THR A 51 -5.86 15.72 44.40
C THR A 51 -6.00 16.73 43.25
N GLU A 52 -6.48 17.94 43.56
CA GLU A 52 -6.69 19.01 42.56
C GLU A 52 -5.41 19.81 42.25
N ASP A 53 -4.34 19.60 43.00
CA ASP A 53 -3.11 20.40 43.03
C ASP A 53 -1.83 19.58 42.77
N GLU A 54 -1.96 18.39 42.19
CA GLU A 54 -0.80 17.55 41.86
C GLU A 54 0.10 18.18 40.80
N ASP A 55 1.41 18.05 40.99
CA ASP A 55 2.42 18.42 40.00
C ASP A 55 2.54 17.33 38.93
N TYR A 56 1.62 17.37 37.97
CA TYR A 56 1.58 16.43 36.84
C TYR A 56 2.83 16.46 35.96
N CYS A 57 3.67 17.49 36.04
CA CYS A 57 4.94 17.53 35.33
C CYS A 57 5.96 16.52 35.89
N GLN A 58 5.70 15.95 37.07
CA GLN A 58 6.48 14.84 37.63
C GLN A 58 5.96 13.46 37.21
N PHE A 59 4.79 13.38 36.57
CA PHE A 59 4.23 12.10 36.13
C PHE A 59 5.15 11.46 35.09
N TYR A 60 5.40 10.16 35.24
CA TYR A 60 6.23 9.43 34.30
C TYR A 60 5.72 9.63 32.87
N GLY A 61 6.62 10.01 31.96
CA GLY A 61 6.32 10.20 30.54
C GLY A 61 5.69 11.55 30.19
N ILE A 62 5.44 12.44 31.15
CA ILE A 62 4.92 13.79 30.89
C ILE A 62 6.07 14.81 30.87
N THR A 63 6.07 15.67 29.86
CA THR A 63 6.97 16.82 29.73
C THR A 63 6.16 18.10 29.68
N CYS A 64 6.52 19.07 30.51
CA CYS A 64 5.90 20.38 30.53
C CYS A 64 6.85 21.47 30.01
N ASP A 65 6.28 22.52 29.42
CA ASP A 65 6.99 23.75 29.08
C ASP A 65 7.36 24.58 30.33
N SER A 66 8.03 25.71 30.14
CA SER A 66 8.44 26.60 31.23
C SER A 66 7.27 27.26 31.98
N SER A 67 6.07 27.21 31.43
CA SER A 67 4.83 27.72 32.04
C SER A 67 4.05 26.61 32.77
N GLY A 68 4.48 25.35 32.67
CA GLY A 68 3.81 24.19 33.25
C GLY A 68 2.77 23.54 32.34
N ASN A 69 2.67 23.91 31.06
CA ASN A 69 1.74 23.24 30.14
C ASN A 69 2.35 21.96 29.59
N VAL A 70 1.56 20.90 29.50
CA VAL A 70 1.97 19.62 28.89
C VAL A 70 2.28 19.83 27.41
N GLU A 71 3.55 19.70 27.03
CA GLU A 71 4.03 19.77 25.66
C GLU A 71 4.52 18.41 25.13
N GLY A 72 4.69 17.41 25.99
CA GLY A 72 5.17 16.09 25.58
C GLY A 72 4.54 14.94 26.36
N ILE A 73 4.21 13.87 25.65
CA ILE A 73 3.83 12.57 26.22
C ILE A 73 4.72 11.50 25.57
N THR A 74 5.56 10.82 26.36
CA THR A 74 6.48 9.77 25.90
C THR A 74 6.40 8.54 26.81
N MET A 75 5.77 7.47 26.31
CA MET A 75 5.54 6.22 27.06
C MET A 75 5.70 4.97 26.17
N PRO A 76 6.89 4.73 25.61
CA PRO A 76 7.14 3.59 24.73
C PRO A 76 7.00 2.28 25.49
N GLY A 77 6.26 1.32 24.93
CA GLY A 77 6.13 -0.03 25.46
C GLY A 77 5.78 -0.04 26.94
N ASN A 78 4.70 0.63 27.33
CA ASN A 78 4.30 0.77 28.74
C ASN A 78 3.01 0.04 29.09
N ASN A 79 2.57 -0.87 28.20
CA ASN A 79 1.32 -1.59 28.34
C ASN A 79 0.07 -0.70 28.36
N LEU A 80 0.11 0.46 27.68
CA LEU A 80 -1.07 1.29 27.50
C LEU A 80 -2.09 0.50 26.66
N PHE A 81 -3.31 0.31 27.18
CA PHE A 81 -4.35 -0.47 26.52
C PHE A 81 -5.69 0.28 26.59
N GLY A 82 -6.25 0.62 25.44
CA GLY A 82 -7.49 1.37 25.36
C GLY A 82 -7.52 2.41 24.25
N VAL A 83 -8.37 3.43 24.43
CA VAL A 83 -8.56 4.52 23.46
C VAL A 83 -7.97 5.79 24.06
N LEU A 84 -7.22 6.56 23.26
CA LEU A 84 -6.70 7.86 23.69
C LEU A 84 -7.86 8.84 23.92
N PRO A 85 -8.00 9.43 25.12
CA PRO A 85 -9.10 10.34 25.40
C PRO A 85 -9.06 11.62 24.56
N THR A 86 -10.25 12.14 24.24
CA THR A 86 -10.41 13.35 23.40
C THR A 86 -9.85 14.60 24.06
N CYS A 87 -9.72 14.65 25.38
CA CYS A 87 -9.23 15.84 26.07
C CYS A 87 -7.78 16.21 25.68
N ILE A 88 -6.98 15.25 25.20
CA ILE A 88 -5.58 15.45 24.76
C ILE A 88 -5.48 16.48 23.63
N ILE A 89 -6.53 16.64 22.82
CA ILE A 89 -6.58 17.64 21.73
C ILE A 89 -6.37 19.08 22.22
N ASN A 90 -6.58 19.32 23.52
CA ASN A 90 -6.46 20.64 24.10
C ASN A 90 -5.02 20.99 24.49
N PHE A 91 -4.13 20.00 24.58
CA PHE A 91 -2.74 20.23 24.96
C PHE A 91 -1.94 20.85 23.80
N PRO A 92 -1.00 21.76 24.09
CA PRO A 92 -0.05 22.29 23.10
C PRO A 92 1.08 21.30 22.83
N LEU A 93 0.76 20.05 22.46
CA LEU A 93 1.75 18.99 22.28
C LEU A 93 2.71 19.29 21.13
N LYS A 94 4.01 19.17 21.42
CA LYS A 94 5.12 19.06 20.48
C LYS A 94 5.55 17.60 20.28
N VAL A 95 5.41 16.75 21.30
CA VAL A 95 5.83 15.35 21.23
C VAL A 95 4.70 14.43 21.69
N LEU A 96 4.32 13.49 20.84
CA LEU A 96 3.50 12.34 21.22
C LEU A 96 4.21 11.07 20.73
N SER A 97 4.78 10.32 21.66
CA SER A 97 5.54 9.10 21.39
C SER A 97 5.08 7.96 22.30
N VAL A 98 4.29 7.05 21.74
CA VAL A 98 3.70 5.92 22.49
C VAL A 98 3.86 4.58 21.73
N PRO A 99 5.03 4.30 21.11
CA PRO A 99 5.19 3.10 20.30
C PRO A 99 5.10 1.81 21.13
N HIS A 100 4.80 0.69 20.47
CA HIS A 100 4.67 -0.64 21.09
C HIS A 100 3.63 -0.71 22.22
N ASN A 101 2.51 -0.02 22.05
CA ASN A 101 1.37 -0.05 22.96
C ASN A 101 0.11 -0.51 22.24
N ARG A 102 -0.89 -0.94 23.02
CA ARG A 102 -2.16 -1.49 22.49
C ARG A 102 -3.24 -0.42 22.47
N LEU A 103 -2.89 0.72 21.88
CA LEU A 103 -3.82 1.82 21.62
C LEU A 103 -4.66 1.47 20.40
N ARG A 104 -5.98 1.60 20.49
CA ARG A 104 -6.92 1.19 19.44
C ARG A 104 -7.82 2.34 19.00
N GLU A 105 -8.60 2.08 17.94
CA GLU A 105 -9.57 3.02 17.36
C GLU A 105 -8.92 4.23 16.70
N SER A 106 -9.39 5.45 16.95
CA SER A 106 -8.94 6.68 16.29
C SER A 106 -8.18 7.57 17.26
N ILE A 107 -7.12 8.23 16.80
CA ILE A 107 -6.63 9.40 17.53
C ILE A 107 -7.50 10.62 17.16
N PRO A 108 -8.04 11.34 18.17
CA PRO A 108 -8.68 12.64 18.01
C PRO A 108 -7.78 13.67 17.29
N TYR A 109 -8.36 14.80 16.87
CA TYR A 109 -7.61 15.84 16.17
C TYR A 109 -6.42 16.39 16.98
N ILE A 110 -5.19 16.08 16.55
CA ILE A 110 -3.98 16.71 17.09
C ILE A 110 -3.78 18.05 16.39
N LYS A 111 -3.74 19.13 17.18
CA LYS A 111 -3.52 20.50 16.70
C LYS A 111 -2.17 20.64 15.98
N ASN A 112 -2.07 21.65 15.13
CA ASN A 112 -0.77 22.08 14.59
C ASN A 112 0.17 22.50 15.74
N GLY A 113 1.47 22.26 15.59
CA GLY A 113 2.48 22.46 16.63
C GLY A 113 3.21 21.18 17.04
N ILE A 114 2.72 20.01 16.63
CA ILE A 114 3.41 18.73 16.83
C ILE A 114 4.71 18.71 16.01
N GLU A 115 5.80 18.26 16.63
CA GLU A 115 7.13 18.12 16.04
C GLU A 115 7.47 16.64 15.83
N VAL A 116 7.12 15.79 16.80
CA VAL A 116 7.36 14.34 16.77
C VAL A 116 6.06 13.60 17.06
N LEU A 117 5.64 12.78 16.09
CA LEU A 117 4.55 11.83 16.27
C LEU A 117 5.08 10.41 16.02
N ASN A 118 5.16 9.61 17.08
CA ASN A 118 5.57 8.22 16.99
C ASN A 118 4.48 7.30 17.58
N LEU A 119 3.84 6.55 16.69
CA LEU A 119 2.76 5.61 16.96
C LEU A 119 3.09 4.22 16.40
N GLU A 120 4.38 3.91 16.27
CA GLU A 120 4.86 2.62 15.79
C GLU A 120 4.24 1.46 16.58
N ASP A 121 3.81 0.42 15.88
CA ASP A 121 3.30 -0.83 16.47
C ASP A 121 2.17 -0.56 17.47
N THR A 122 1.15 0.14 16.99
CA THR A 122 -0.11 0.41 17.68
C THR A 122 -1.30 -0.11 16.87
N GLU A 123 -2.45 -0.32 17.53
CA GLU A 123 -3.69 -0.82 16.92
C GLU A 123 -4.61 0.33 16.44
N ILE A 124 -4.06 1.53 16.25
CA ILE A 124 -4.80 2.70 15.78
C ILE A 124 -5.17 2.53 14.31
N MET A 125 -6.44 2.81 13.99
CA MET A 125 -7.01 2.67 12.66
C MET A 125 -7.04 3.96 11.84
N VAL A 126 -7.12 5.12 12.49
CA VAL A 126 -7.23 6.42 11.82
C VAL A 126 -6.68 7.56 12.68
N LEU A 127 -6.06 8.54 12.04
CA LEU A 127 -5.69 9.82 12.62
C LEU A 127 -6.65 10.88 12.09
N ALA A 128 -7.54 11.39 12.93
CA ALA A 128 -8.51 12.42 12.53
C ALA A 128 -7.85 13.81 12.48
N THR A 129 -6.92 14.01 11.56
CA THR A 129 -6.12 15.24 11.47
C THR A 129 -6.11 15.85 10.07
N ASP A 130 -5.94 17.17 10.02
CA ASP A 130 -5.64 17.87 8.78
C ASP A 130 -4.11 17.89 8.62
N MET A 131 -3.57 16.82 8.06
CA MET A 131 -2.12 16.65 7.96
C MET A 131 -1.46 17.75 7.09
N GLN A 132 -2.23 18.43 6.23
CA GLN A 132 -1.75 19.59 5.47
C GLN A 132 -1.54 20.82 6.36
N ALA A 133 -2.14 20.88 7.55
CA ALA A 133 -1.95 21.98 8.49
C ALA A 133 -0.66 21.82 9.34
N TRP A 134 -0.01 20.65 9.31
CA TRP A 134 1.13 20.32 10.16
C TRP A 134 2.45 20.86 9.57
N THR A 135 2.78 22.10 9.92
CA THR A 135 3.97 22.81 9.40
C THR A 135 5.25 22.55 10.19
N THR A 136 5.13 22.01 11.40
CA THR A 136 6.24 21.86 12.37
C THR A 136 6.78 20.44 12.48
N VAL A 137 6.13 19.45 11.87
CA VAL A 137 6.48 18.04 12.04
C VAL A 137 7.82 17.74 11.39
N ARG A 138 8.74 17.22 12.19
CA ARG A 138 10.05 16.73 11.75
C ARG A 138 10.13 15.21 11.68
N GLU A 139 9.33 14.51 12.51
CA GLU A 139 9.30 13.06 12.55
C GLU A 139 7.86 12.55 12.66
N MET A 140 7.49 11.68 11.73
CA MET A 140 6.21 10.96 11.77
C MET A 140 6.45 9.48 11.50
N ASN A 141 6.31 8.66 12.54
CA ASN A 141 6.50 7.22 12.48
C ASN A 141 5.19 6.50 12.81
N LEU A 142 4.64 5.83 11.81
CA LEU A 142 3.43 4.99 11.87
C LEU A 142 3.74 3.51 11.55
N HIS A 143 5.02 3.12 11.61
CA HIS A 143 5.48 1.78 11.26
C HIS A 143 4.65 0.69 11.96
N LYS A 144 4.28 -0.38 11.22
CA LYS A 144 3.46 -1.50 11.75
C LYS A 144 2.12 -1.10 12.38
N GLY A 145 1.63 0.10 12.09
CA GLY A 145 0.30 0.51 12.51
C GLY A 145 -0.83 -0.22 11.77
N HIS A 146 -2.07 0.03 12.21
CA HIS A 146 -3.28 -0.53 11.61
C HIS A 146 -4.11 0.52 10.86
N PHE A 147 -3.45 1.48 10.21
CA PHE A 147 -4.03 2.68 9.60
C PHE A 147 -4.77 2.44 8.27
N GLY A 148 -5.37 1.27 8.09
CA GLY A 148 -6.12 0.85 6.88
C GLY A 148 -7.31 1.72 6.49
N ARG A 149 -7.71 2.67 7.35
CA ARG A 149 -8.79 3.63 7.09
C ARG A 149 -8.27 5.03 6.82
N MET A 150 -6.97 5.25 6.90
CA MET A 150 -6.35 6.53 6.59
C MET A 150 -6.00 6.58 5.10
N LEU A 151 -6.34 7.70 4.46
CA LEU A 151 -5.96 8.00 3.09
C LEU A 151 -5.05 9.22 3.08
N VAL A 152 -3.90 9.09 2.41
CA VAL A 152 -2.92 10.16 2.23
C VAL A 152 -3.10 10.76 0.83
N PRO A 153 -3.42 12.08 0.70
CA PRO A 153 -3.44 12.76 -0.59
C PRO A 153 -2.13 12.57 -1.36
N ASN A 154 -2.16 12.39 -2.68
CA ASN A 154 -0.92 12.16 -3.44
C ASN A 154 -0.06 13.42 -3.54
N ASP A 155 -0.69 14.60 -3.51
CA ASP A 155 -0.02 15.90 -3.54
C ASP A 155 0.37 16.35 -2.12
N PHE A 156 0.68 15.38 -1.25
CA PHE A 156 1.06 15.69 0.11
C PHE A 156 2.35 16.51 0.09
N ILE A 157 2.24 17.77 0.48
CA ILE A 157 3.38 18.63 0.70
C ILE A 157 3.76 18.48 2.17
N PHE A 158 4.78 17.68 2.45
CA PHE A 158 5.45 17.78 3.73
C PHE A 158 6.35 19.00 3.70
N TYR A 159 6.11 19.92 4.63
CA TYR A 159 6.88 21.15 4.78
C TYR A 159 8.37 20.86 4.96
N SER A 160 9.23 21.84 4.64
CA SER A 160 10.69 21.73 4.54
C SER A 160 11.43 21.21 5.79
N ASN A 161 10.75 21.06 6.92
CA ASN A 161 11.34 20.66 8.19
C ASN A 161 11.24 19.14 8.45
N MET A 162 10.53 18.38 7.60
CA MET A 162 10.38 16.94 7.77
C MET A 162 11.71 16.21 7.57
N GLU A 163 12.18 15.49 8.57
CA GLU A 163 13.44 14.72 8.55
C GLU A 163 13.20 13.23 8.31
N ASN A 164 12.11 12.68 8.85
CA ASN A 164 11.80 11.25 8.73
C ASN A 164 10.30 11.00 8.65
N LEU A 165 9.89 10.24 7.64
CA LEU A 165 8.52 9.80 7.44
C LEU A 165 8.48 8.28 7.22
N ASP A 166 7.83 7.56 8.13
CA ASP A 166 7.76 6.11 8.08
C ASP A 166 6.30 5.62 8.13
N PHE A 167 5.84 5.07 7.02
CA PHE A 167 4.53 4.43 6.87
C PHE A 167 4.66 2.92 6.60
N SER A 168 5.85 2.34 6.77
CA SER A 168 6.07 0.93 6.46
C SER A 168 5.17 0.02 7.29
N ASP A 169 4.60 -1.01 6.66
CA ASP A 169 3.64 -1.95 7.26
C ASP A 169 2.40 -1.29 7.93
N ALA A 170 2.14 0.00 7.68
CA ALA A 170 1.07 0.74 8.35
C ALA A 170 -0.33 0.49 7.77
N GLY A 171 -0.41 -0.11 6.58
CA GLY A 171 -1.66 -0.41 5.87
C GLY A 171 -2.38 0.82 5.30
N ILE A 172 -1.71 1.97 5.19
CA ILE A 172 -2.29 3.24 4.74
C ILE A 172 -2.62 3.20 3.24
N GLY A 173 -3.74 3.82 2.82
CA GLY A 173 -4.09 4.00 1.41
C GLY A 173 -3.72 5.38 0.85
N PHE A 174 -3.70 5.52 -0.48
CA PHE A 174 -3.47 6.80 -1.18
C PHE A 174 -4.63 7.15 -2.13
N TYR A 175 -4.97 8.45 -2.27
CA TYR A 175 -6.16 8.91 -3.00
C TYR A 175 -6.14 8.70 -4.53
N ALA A 176 -4.99 8.48 -5.16
CA ALA A 176 -4.97 8.11 -6.59
C ALA A 176 -3.90 7.07 -6.92
N TRP A 177 -4.07 6.43 -8.07
CA TRP A 177 -3.21 5.36 -8.57
C TRP A 177 -1.80 5.82 -8.98
N GLY A 178 -1.47 7.11 -8.86
CA GLY A 178 -0.16 7.68 -9.16
C GLY A 178 0.52 8.18 -7.88
N LEU A 179 1.74 7.70 -7.62
CA LEU A 179 2.58 8.18 -6.52
C LEU A 179 3.65 9.11 -7.09
N ASP A 180 3.48 10.41 -6.83
CA ASP A 180 4.45 11.44 -7.16
C ASP A 180 5.15 11.92 -5.89
N PHE A 181 6.45 11.63 -5.80
CA PHE A 181 7.28 11.98 -4.65
C PHE A 181 8.03 13.31 -4.86
N THR A 182 7.68 14.12 -5.85
CA THR A 182 8.27 15.46 -6.03
C THR A 182 7.71 16.49 -5.06
N THR A 183 6.52 16.26 -4.52
CA THR A 183 5.91 17.11 -3.48
C THR A 183 6.39 16.75 -2.07
N ILE A 184 7.04 15.61 -1.91
CA ILE A 184 7.54 15.13 -0.62
C ILE A 184 8.97 15.65 -0.39
N SER A 185 9.12 16.59 0.55
CA SER A 185 10.40 17.25 0.84
C SER A 185 11.27 16.53 1.88
N THR A 186 10.87 15.35 2.37
CA THR A 186 11.65 14.63 3.40
C THR A 186 12.88 13.93 2.83
N PRO A 187 14.03 13.95 3.55
CA PRO A 187 15.19 13.18 3.15
C PRO A 187 15.02 11.66 3.36
N LYS A 188 14.06 11.21 4.18
CA LYS A 188 13.82 9.78 4.44
C LYS A 188 12.33 9.45 4.39
N LEU A 189 11.98 8.58 3.45
CA LEU A 189 10.64 8.03 3.30
C LEU A 189 10.70 6.51 3.27
N SER A 190 9.89 5.86 4.10
CA SER A 190 9.65 4.42 4.04
C SER A 190 8.17 4.11 3.83
N LEU A 191 7.89 3.32 2.81
CA LEU A 191 6.59 2.71 2.48
C LEU A 191 6.70 1.18 2.46
N ALA A 192 7.78 0.61 3.00
CA ALA A 192 8.07 -0.82 2.89
C ALA A 192 6.91 -1.69 3.41
N GLY A 193 6.65 -2.83 2.77
CA GLY A 193 5.61 -3.78 3.18
C GLY A 193 4.15 -3.30 3.01
N MET A 194 3.92 -2.14 2.39
CA MET A 194 2.57 -1.70 2.01
C MET A 194 2.12 -2.32 0.68
N ASP A 195 0.89 -2.81 0.54
CA ASP A 195 0.40 -3.23 -0.80
C ASP A 195 0.10 -2.03 -1.69
N LEU A 196 1.02 -1.75 -2.61
CA LEU A 196 0.94 -0.69 -3.61
C LEU A 196 0.86 -1.24 -5.03
N SER A 197 0.46 -2.52 -5.20
CA SER A 197 0.46 -3.23 -6.49
C SER A 197 -0.40 -2.56 -7.59
N GLU A 198 -1.43 -1.82 -7.19
CA GLU A 198 -2.29 -1.05 -8.11
C GLU A 198 -1.75 0.34 -8.45
N TYR A 199 -0.71 0.80 -7.75
CA TYR A 199 -0.15 2.14 -7.90
C TYR A 199 1.03 2.16 -8.88
N ILE A 200 1.24 3.34 -9.48
CA ILE A 200 2.34 3.62 -10.38
C ILE A 200 3.18 4.76 -9.80
N MET A 201 4.44 4.49 -9.52
CA MET A 201 5.44 5.50 -9.17
C MET A 201 5.89 6.23 -10.45
N SER A 202 5.88 7.57 -10.44
CA SER A 202 6.25 8.40 -11.59
C SER A 202 7.49 9.26 -11.36
N ASN A 203 7.49 10.10 -10.32
CA ASN A 203 8.54 11.09 -10.08
C ASN A 203 9.04 11.05 -8.63
N VAL A 204 10.31 11.39 -8.42
CA VAL A 204 10.94 11.49 -7.09
C VAL A 204 11.76 12.77 -7.01
N ALA A 205 11.72 13.48 -5.87
CA ALA A 205 12.56 14.64 -5.59
C ALA A 205 14.05 14.26 -5.45
N LYS A 206 14.74 14.18 -6.59
CA LYS A 206 16.08 13.57 -6.75
C LYS A 206 17.17 14.16 -5.84
N ASP A 207 17.13 15.47 -5.57
CA ASP A 207 18.17 16.18 -4.81
C ASP A 207 17.88 16.23 -3.30
N GLN A 208 16.63 15.99 -2.89
CA GLN A 208 16.22 16.09 -1.48
C GLN A 208 16.17 14.72 -0.80
N MET A 209 15.77 13.68 -1.54
CA MET A 209 15.50 12.36 -1.00
C MET A 209 16.79 11.53 -0.86
N LYS A 210 17.22 11.29 0.37
CA LYS A 210 18.42 10.49 0.70
C LYS A 210 18.11 9.00 0.83
N THR A 211 16.89 8.67 1.21
CA THR A 211 16.39 7.30 1.34
C THR A 211 14.93 7.24 0.93
N LEU A 212 14.62 6.34 0.00
CA LEU A 212 13.28 5.95 -0.39
C LEU A 212 13.20 4.43 -0.27
N ASP A 213 12.43 3.93 0.69
CA ASP A 213 12.18 2.51 0.85
C ASP A 213 10.79 2.14 0.38
N VAL A 214 10.73 1.39 -0.72
CA VAL A 214 9.50 0.89 -1.34
C VAL A 214 9.53 -0.64 -1.43
N SER A 215 10.33 -1.28 -0.58
CA SER A 215 10.53 -2.73 -0.56
C SER A 215 9.24 -3.47 -0.25
N GLY A 216 8.99 -4.60 -0.93
CA GLY A 216 7.84 -5.44 -0.62
C GLY A 216 6.48 -4.83 -1.01
N THR A 217 6.49 -3.71 -1.76
CA THR A 217 5.26 -2.97 -2.05
C THR A 217 4.56 -3.35 -3.33
N TRP A 218 5.24 -4.07 -4.23
CA TRP A 218 4.74 -4.40 -5.57
C TRP A 218 4.38 -3.19 -6.44
N VAL A 219 4.76 -1.97 -6.04
CA VAL A 219 4.46 -0.74 -6.78
C VAL A 219 5.02 -0.81 -8.19
N LYS A 220 4.22 -0.41 -9.19
CA LYS A 220 4.67 -0.38 -10.59
C LYS A 220 5.57 0.83 -10.78
N TYR A 221 6.74 0.63 -11.36
CA TYR A 221 7.64 1.73 -11.71
C TYR A 221 7.95 1.71 -13.19
N ARG A 222 7.55 2.77 -13.92
CA ARG A 222 7.72 2.83 -15.37
C ARG A 222 9.14 3.28 -15.75
N ILE A 223 10.09 2.35 -15.66
CA ILE A 223 11.46 2.56 -16.17
C ILE A 223 11.56 2.00 -17.60
N LYS A 224 12.01 2.82 -18.55
CA LYS A 224 12.25 2.36 -19.93
C LYS A 224 13.69 1.88 -20.11
N ASP A 225 14.64 2.61 -19.54
CA ASP A 225 16.07 2.29 -19.55
C ASP A 225 16.59 2.29 -18.11
N PHE A 226 17.01 1.12 -17.61
CA PHE A 226 17.50 0.99 -16.23
C PHE A 226 18.70 1.90 -15.94
N ASN A 227 19.58 2.11 -16.90
CA ASN A 227 20.79 2.88 -16.67
C ASN A 227 20.47 4.38 -16.61
N LYS A 228 19.66 4.87 -17.56
CA LYS A 228 19.34 6.31 -17.67
C LYS A 228 18.22 6.75 -16.73
N ASP A 229 17.17 5.95 -16.57
CA ASP A 229 15.98 6.37 -15.84
C ASP A 229 16.04 6.00 -14.36
N PHE A 230 16.96 5.10 -13.97
CA PHE A 230 17.12 4.66 -12.59
C PHE A 230 18.53 4.95 -12.05
N LEU A 231 19.57 4.29 -12.56
CA LEU A 231 20.92 4.46 -12.01
C LEU A 231 21.43 5.91 -12.12
N ASP A 232 21.21 6.59 -13.26
CA ASP A 232 21.67 7.97 -13.48
C ASP A 232 20.86 8.99 -12.70
N VAL A 233 19.61 8.67 -12.44
CA VAL A 233 18.65 9.54 -11.75
C VAL A 233 18.87 9.57 -10.25
N TYR A 234 19.12 8.42 -9.62
CA TYR A 234 19.16 8.32 -8.17
C TYR A 234 20.58 8.40 -7.61
N ASN A 235 20.71 9.09 -6.47
CA ASN A 235 21.94 9.22 -5.69
C ASN A 235 21.69 8.93 -4.19
N MET A 236 20.85 7.93 -3.92
CA MET A 236 20.50 7.52 -2.55
C MET A 236 21.61 6.65 -1.96
N VAL A 237 21.88 6.77 -0.66
CA VAL A 237 22.90 5.93 0.01
C VAL A 237 22.56 4.45 -0.11
N HIS A 238 21.29 4.13 0.03
CA HIS A 238 20.74 2.79 -0.18
C HIS A 238 19.58 2.89 -1.17
N MET A 239 19.51 1.97 -2.13
CA MET A 239 18.40 1.83 -3.07
C MET A 239 17.63 0.51 -2.82
N PRO A 240 16.73 0.48 -1.82
CA PRO A 240 15.92 -0.70 -1.50
C PRO A 240 14.61 -0.74 -2.32
N PHE A 241 14.65 -1.42 -3.47
CA PHE A 241 13.52 -1.55 -4.43
C PHE A 241 13.05 -3.00 -4.59
N GLN A 242 13.44 -3.90 -3.68
CA GLN A 242 13.10 -5.31 -3.79
C GLN A 242 11.59 -5.54 -3.79
N TYR A 243 11.14 -6.51 -4.60
CA TYR A 243 9.73 -6.86 -4.76
C TYR A 243 8.83 -5.67 -5.15
N THR A 244 9.34 -4.81 -6.03
CA THR A 244 8.54 -3.82 -6.78
C THR A 244 8.30 -4.29 -8.22
N LEU A 245 7.48 -3.61 -9.01
CA LEU A 245 7.21 -3.97 -10.41
C LEU A 245 7.87 -2.97 -11.37
N MET A 246 9.20 -2.98 -11.46
CA MET A 246 9.97 -2.12 -12.38
C MET A 246 9.80 -2.56 -13.84
N SER A 247 9.76 -3.87 -14.10
CA SER A 247 9.62 -4.45 -15.45
C SER A 247 10.54 -3.81 -16.51
N SER A 248 11.80 -3.57 -16.12
CA SER A 248 12.77 -2.82 -16.92
C SER A 248 13.72 -3.75 -17.69
N ILE A 249 14.52 -3.18 -18.60
CA ILE A 249 15.59 -3.90 -19.32
C ILE A 249 16.94 -3.27 -18.97
N ILE A 250 17.88 -4.08 -18.48
CA ILE A 250 19.27 -3.66 -18.21
C ILE A 250 20.12 -3.89 -19.46
N ASN A 251 20.84 -2.85 -19.86
CA ASN A 251 21.90 -2.96 -20.85
C ASN A 251 23.27 -2.87 -20.16
N PHE A 252 23.93 -4.02 -19.97
CA PHE A 252 25.22 -4.08 -19.29
C PHE A 252 26.33 -3.32 -20.03
N SER A 253 26.19 -3.11 -21.35
CA SER A 253 27.17 -2.33 -22.13
C SER A 253 27.11 -0.83 -21.87
N THR A 254 26.03 -0.32 -21.28
CA THR A 254 25.82 1.12 -21.03
C THR A 254 25.64 1.45 -19.55
N LEU A 255 26.12 0.57 -18.65
CA LEU A 255 26.15 0.84 -17.21
C LEU A 255 26.94 2.14 -16.95
N ILE A 256 26.35 3.00 -16.13
CA ILE A 256 26.94 4.29 -15.80
C ILE A 256 28.03 4.14 -14.74
N ASP A 257 28.93 5.13 -14.69
CA ASP A 257 29.88 5.26 -13.58
C ASP A 257 29.20 5.93 -12.38
N MET A 258 29.14 5.21 -11.26
CA MET A 258 28.55 5.62 -10.00
C MET A 258 29.60 5.85 -8.90
N SER A 259 30.89 5.81 -9.23
CA SER A 259 31.98 6.00 -8.26
C SER A 259 31.95 7.37 -7.55
N SER A 260 31.34 8.39 -8.17
CA SER A 260 31.15 9.72 -7.58
C SER A 260 29.82 9.90 -6.83
N LYS A 261 28.90 8.92 -6.92
CA LYS A 261 27.57 8.95 -6.31
C LYS A 261 27.59 8.31 -4.93
N ASP A 262 26.84 8.79 -3.93
CA ASP A 262 26.81 8.29 -2.55
C ASP A 262 26.23 6.87 -2.35
N VAL A 263 25.95 6.16 -3.44
CA VAL A 263 25.29 4.86 -3.47
C VAL A 263 26.21 3.77 -2.95
N ARG A 264 25.78 3.08 -1.89
CA ARG A 264 26.50 1.98 -1.25
C ARG A 264 25.84 0.62 -1.43
N SER A 265 24.53 0.61 -1.69
CA SER A 265 23.77 -0.61 -1.94
C SER A 265 22.67 -0.42 -2.98
N ILE A 266 22.52 -1.41 -3.86
CA ILE A 266 21.42 -1.51 -4.82
C ILE A 266 20.72 -2.84 -4.60
N ASN A 267 19.44 -2.80 -4.25
CA ASN A 267 18.60 -3.99 -4.13
C ASN A 267 17.43 -3.91 -5.10
N ILE A 268 17.49 -4.68 -6.17
CA ILE A 268 16.43 -4.80 -7.17
C ILE A 268 15.94 -6.25 -7.28
N ARG A 269 16.04 -7.01 -6.20
CA ARG A 269 15.55 -8.38 -6.14
C ARG A 269 14.06 -8.43 -6.49
N GLY A 270 13.63 -9.36 -7.34
CA GLY A 270 12.20 -9.56 -7.55
C GLY A 270 11.49 -8.41 -8.28
N THR A 271 12.22 -7.62 -9.08
CA THR A 271 11.68 -6.40 -9.71
C THR A 271 11.08 -6.61 -11.10
N ASN A 272 11.03 -7.87 -11.54
CA ASN A 272 10.71 -8.28 -12.90
C ASN A 272 11.64 -7.66 -13.96
N THR A 273 12.87 -7.33 -13.57
CA THR A 273 13.86 -6.73 -14.46
C THR A 273 14.47 -7.80 -15.36
N THR A 274 14.71 -7.46 -16.63
CA THR A 274 15.22 -8.38 -17.66
C THR A 274 16.48 -7.81 -18.31
N GLY A 275 17.15 -8.58 -19.15
CA GLY A 275 18.34 -8.15 -19.87
C GLY A 275 19.30 -9.31 -20.11
N VAL A 276 20.18 -9.14 -21.08
CA VAL A 276 21.24 -10.13 -21.35
C VAL A 276 22.42 -9.80 -20.43
N PHE A 277 22.65 -10.66 -19.45
CA PHE A 277 23.74 -10.50 -18.49
C PHE A 277 25.09 -10.68 -19.18
N ASP A 278 26.02 -9.79 -18.85
CA ASP A 278 27.40 -9.80 -19.31
C ASP A 278 28.33 -9.78 -18.07
N PRO A 279 29.00 -10.91 -17.77
CA PRO A 279 29.86 -11.03 -16.58
C PRO A 279 31.02 -10.02 -16.54
N GLU A 280 31.63 -9.70 -17.69
CA GLU A 280 32.77 -8.79 -17.72
C GLU A 280 32.33 -7.36 -17.44
N LYS A 281 31.19 -6.95 -18.02
CA LYS A 281 30.60 -5.63 -17.77
C LYS A 281 30.09 -5.51 -16.34
N TRP A 282 29.44 -6.54 -15.80
CA TRP A 282 29.02 -6.59 -14.40
C TRP A 282 30.22 -6.48 -13.45
N MET A 283 31.29 -7.24 -13.69
CA MET A 283 32.52 -7.17 -12.88
C MET A 283 33.14 -5.77 -12.94
N ASN A 284 33.30 -5.20 -14.13
CA ASN A 284 33.82 -3.85 -14.28
C ASN A 284 32.94 -2.82 -13.56
N PHE A 285 31.62 -2.99 -13.62
CA PHE A 285 30.69 -2.13 -12.92
C PHE A 285 30.94 -2.16 -11.40
N VAL A 286 30.91 -3.34 -10.78
CA VAL A 286 31.11 -3.49 -9.34
C VAL A 286 32.49 -2.99 -8.91
N VAL A 287 33.56 -3.34 -9.63
CA VAL A 287 34.93 -3.00 -9.18
C VAL A 287 35.27 -1.53 -9.44
N ASN A 288 35.05 -1.05 -10.67
CA ASN A 288 35.58 0.21 -11.15
C ASN A 288 34.54 1.34 -11.23
N GLN A 289 33.25 1.02 -11.35
CA GLN A 289 32.18 1.99 -11.57
C GLN A 289 31.28 2.16 -10.34
N THR A 290 31.67 1.63 -9.18
CA THR A 290 31.02 1.89 -7.89
C THR A 290 32.03 2.42 -6.88
N ARG A 291 31.54 3.09 -5.85
CA ARG A 291 32.37 3.61 -4.75
C ARG A 291 33.14 2.53 -4.00
N ASP A 292 34.23 2.93 -3.35
CA ASP A 292 35.07 2.04 -2.55
C ASP A 292 34.34 1.38 -1.38
N ASP A 293 33.34 2.06 -0.82
CA ASP A 293 32.48 1.56 0.27
C ASP A 293 31.18 0.89 -0.23
N PHE A 294 31.06 0.60 -1.53
CA PHE A 294 29.94 -0.16 -2.09
C PHE A 294 29.97 -1.59 -1.56
N TYR A 295 28.88 -2.01 -0.89
CA TYR A 295 28.85 -3.30 -0.20
C TYR A 295 27.79 -4.27 -0.69
N MET A 296 26.77 -3.81 -1.44
CA MET A 296 25.65 -4.66 -1.81
C MET A 296 25.11 -4.41 -3.22
N LEU A 297 25.03 -5.48 -4.02
CA LEU A 297 24.26 -5.53 -5.26
C LEU A 297 23.40 -6.80 -5.27
N ASP A 298 22.09 -6.63 -5.17
CA ASP A 298 21.13 -7.72 -5.30
C ASP A 298 20.33 -7.56 -6.59
N MET A 299 20.53 -8.48 -7.54
CA MET A 299 19.77 -8.56 -8.79
C MET A 299 19.05 -9.90 -8.92
N SER A 300 18.84 -10.59 -7.80
CA SER A 300 18.21 -11.90 -7.78
C SER A 300 16.71 -11.87 -8.08
N TYR A 301 16.13 -13.05 -8.34
CA TYR A 301 14.70 -13.24 -8.61
C TYR A 301 14.16 -12.35 -9.73
N ASN A 302 14.93 -12.24 -10.81
CA ASN A 302 14.60 -11.42 -11.98
C ASN A 302 14.49 -12.29 -13.24
N GLY A 303 14.38 -11.66 -14.41
CA GLY A 303 14.38 -12.29 -15.72
C GLY A 303 15.67 -12.05 -16.51
N LEU A 304 16.82 -11.91 -15.84
CA LEU A 304 18.11 -11.79 -16.54
C LEU A 304 18.43 -13.10 -17.26
N SER A 305 18.99 -12.99 -18.47
CA SER A 305 19.36 -14.10 -19.34
C SER A 305 20.85 -14.06 -19.70
N GLY A 306 21.32 -14.90 -20.63
CA GLY A 306 22.75 -15.02 -20.96
C GLY A 306 23.49 -15.96 -20.02
N TYR A 307 24.76 -15.71 -19.74
CA TYR A 307 25.60 -16.55 -18.87
C TYR A 307 25.96 -15.78 -17.60
N GLY A 308 25.81 -16.40 -16.43
CA GLY A 308 26.30 -15.82 -15.19
C GLY A 308 27.83 -15.80 -15.09
N PRO A 309 28.40 -15.20 -14.04
CA PRO A 309 29.85 -15.15 -13.85
C PRO A 309 30.43 -16.54 -13.60
N THR A 310 31.71 -16.71 -13.94
CA THR A 310 32.51 -17.89 -13.51
C THR A 310 32.98 -17.71 -12.07
N LEU A 311 33.40 -18.81 -11.41
CA LEU A 311 34.00 -18.74 -10.06
C LEU A 311 35.20 -17.78 -10.03
N GLN A 312 36.08 -17.86 -11.03
CA GLN A 312 37.28 -17.02 -11.11
C GLN A 312 36.93 -15.53 -11.27
N GLN A 313 35.91 -15.20 -12.06
CA GLN A 313 35.43 -13.81 -12.18
C GLN A 313 34.89 -13.30 -10.85
N TYR A 314 34.13 -14.12 -10.13
CA TYR A 314 33.60 -13.77 -8.82
C TYR A 314 34.73 -13.56 -7.78
N GLU A 315 35.70 -14.47 -7.71
CA GLU A 315 36.89 -14.33 -6.85
C GLU A 315 37.68 -13.06 -7.16
N THR A 316 37.80 -12.71 -8.44
CA THR A 316 38.46 -11.48 -8.89
C THR A 316 37.73 -10.23 -8.40
N VAL A 317 36.40 -10.20 -8.48
CA VAL A 317 35.60 -9.09 -7.92
C VAL A 317 35.91 -8.91 -6.44
N LEU A 318 35.99 -9.98 -5.66
CA LEU A 318 36.24 -9.89 -4.21
C LEU A 318 37.65 -9.46 -3.86
N ALA A 319 38.63 -9.94 -4.62
CA ALA A 319 40.01 -9.53 -4.44
C ALA A 319 40.20 -8.03 -4.73
N LEU A 320 39.50 -7.51 -5.74
CA LEU A 320 39.60 -6.12 -6.16
C LEU A 320 38.64 -5.18 -5.40
N LYS A 321 37.52 -5.69 -4.88
CA LYS A 321 36.47 -4.96 -4.16
C LYS A 321 36.03 -5.69 -2.88
N PRO A 322 36.89 -5.79 -1.86
CA PRO A 322 36.60 -6.52 -0.63
C PRO A 322 35.45 -5.93 0.22
N SER A 323 35.03 -4.69 -0.07
CA SER A 323 33.84 -4.06 0.50
C SER A 323 32.54 -4.66 0.00
N ALA A 324 32.50 -5.25 -1.20
CA ALA A 324 31.33 -5.87 -1.83
C ALA A 324 30.93 -7.19 -1.15
N ARG A 325 30.33 -7.07 0.04
CA ARG A 325 29.99 -8.17 0.95
C ARG A 325 28.70 -8.89 0.62
N TYR A 326 27.85 -8.32 -0.24
CA TYR A 326 26.61 -8.95 -0.68
C TYR A 326 26.47 -8.79 -2.20
N LEU A 327 26.64 -9.88 -2.94
CA LEU A 327 26.44 -9.91 -4.39
C LEU A 327 25.57 -11.11 -4.72
N SER A 328 24.35 -10.86 -5.19
CA SER A 328 23.35 -11.90 -5.44
C SER A 328 22.78 -11.83 -6.83
N LEU A 329 22.80 -12.98 -7.53
CA LEU A 329 22.27 -13.15 -8.88
C LEU A 329 21.27 -14.31 -8.96
N GLU A 330 20.81 -14.84 -7.82
CA GLU A 330 20.00 -16.05 -7.82
C GLU A 330 18.67 -15.93 -8.55
N LEU A 331 18.09 -17.07 -8.92
CA LEU A 331 16.74 -17.17 -9.47
C LEU A 331 16.51 -16.29 -10.72
N ASN A 332 17.56 -16.10 -11.53
CA ASN A 332 17.49 -15.55 -12.89
C ASN A 332 17.42 -16.69 -13.93
N SER A 333 17.07 -16.34 -15.16
CA SER A 333 17.01 -17.26 -16.31
C SER A 333 18.34 -17.33 -17.07
N PHE A 334 19.45 -17.47 -16.35
CA PHE A 334 20.73 -17.75 -16.99
C PHE A 334 20.63 -19.05 -17.79
N PHE A 335 21.39 -19.12 -18.88
CA PHE A 335 21.35 -20.15 -19.92
C PHE A 335 20.35 -19.91 -21.07
N CYS A 336 20.10 -18.63 -21.41
CA CYS A 336 19.43 -18.27 -22.66
C CYS A 336 20.33 -17.37 -23.52
N ASP A 337 20.82 -17.88 -24.66
CA ASP A 337 21.34 -17.06 -25.75
C ASP A 337 20.28 -16.95 -26.86
N TYR A 338 19.83 -15.72 -27.15
CA TYR A 338 18.87 -15.43 -28.21
C TYR A 338 19.41 -15.75 -29.60
N LYS A 339 20.74 -15.85 -29.76
CA LYS A 339 21.38 -16.29 -31.02
C LYS A 339 21.34 -17.81 -31.19
N GLU A 340 21.26 -18.58 -30.11
CA GLU A 340 21.21 -20.04 -30.09
C GLU A 340 19.94 -20.59 -29.42
N SER A 341 18.79 -20.03 -29.80
CA SER A 341 17.42 -20.38 -29.33
C SER A 341 17.00 -21.86 -29.36
N ARG A 342 17.89 -22.78 -29.76
CA ARG A 342 17.60 -24.21 -29.94
C ARG A 342 17.92 -25.09 -28.74
N MET A 343 18.80 -24.69 -27.82
CA MET A 343 19.29 -25.63 -26.81
C MET A 343 18.50 -25.67 -25.52
N PHE A 344 17.94 -24.56 -25.05
CA PHE A 344 16.87 -24.57 -24.07
C PHE A 344 16.03 -23.30 -24.32
N GLY A 345 14.78 -23.43 -24.81
CA GLY A 345 13.79 -22.35 -24.70
C GLY A 345 13.87 -21.66 -23.33
N CYS A 346 13.64 -20.35 -23.31
CA CYS A 346 14.01 -19.45 -22.20
C CYS A 346 13.32 -19.76 -20.86
N SER A 347 13.73 -20.82 -20.20
CA SER A 347 13.13 -21.37 -18.99
C SER A 347 14.07 -21.20 -17.82
N ARG A 348 13.51 -20.82 -16.66
CA ARG A 348 14.27 -20.73 -15.41
C ARG A 348 14.71 -22.12 -14.97
N LEU A 349 16.02 -22.33 -14.80
CA LEU A 349 16.56 -23.51 -14.14
C LEU A 349 16.57 -23.30 -12.62
N ARG A 350 15.66 -23.96 -11.90
CA ARG A 350 15.58 -23.86 -10.43
C ARG A 350 16.02 -25.17 -9.81
N ILE A 351 17.05 -25.12 -8.95
CA ILE A 351 17.38 -26.26 -8.08
C ILE A 351 16.28 -26.34 -7.01
N TYR A 352 15.40 -27.32 -7.13
CA TYR A 352 14.32 -27.53 -6.17
C TYR A 352 14.79 -28.31 -4.94
N ASP A 353 15.76 -29.21 -5.11
CA ASP A 353 16.33 -30.01 -4.03
C ASP A 353 17.75 -30.48 -4.35
N ALA A 354 18.56 -30.76 -3.33
CA ALA A 354 19.87 -31.38 -3.47
C ALA A 354 20.22 -32.16 -2.20
N TYR A 355 20.61 -33.44 -2.36
CA TYR A 355 20.90 -34.33 -1.24
C TYR A 355 21.90 -35.42 -1.63
N TYR A 356 22.63 -35.93 -0.65
CA TYR A 356 23.58 -37.02 -0.84
C TYR A 356 22.98 -38.38 -0.43
N LEU A 357 23.06 -39.37 -1.32
CA LEU A 357 22.61 -40.74 -1.09
C LEU A 357 23.80 -41.63 -0.72
N ALA A 358 24.01 -41.82 0.59
CA ALA A 358 25.12 -42.62 1.12
C ALA A 358 25.18 -44.05 0.57
N SER A 359 24.03 -44.73 0.46
CA SER A 359 23.98 -46.13 -0.03
C SER A 359 24.38 -46.31 -1.50
N TYR A 360 24.42 -45.22 -2.26
CA TYR A 360 24.74 -45.24 -3.69
C TYR A 360 25.99 -44.41 -4.02
N GLU A 361 26.59 -43.74 -3.03
CA GLU A 361 27.71 -42.81 -3.19
C GLU A 361 27.44 -41.73 -4.26
N ARG A 362 26.24 -41.15 -4.22
CA ARG A 362 25.75 -40.20 -5.23
C ARG A 362 25.25 -38.92 -4.59
N LEU A 363 25.77 -37.79 -5.04
CA LEU A 363 25.11 -36.49 -4.85
C LEU A 363 24.01 -36.34 -5.92
N MET A 364 22.78 -36.10 -5.48
CA MET A 364 21.62 -35.88 -6.34
C MET A 364 21.24 -34.40 -6.31
N VAL A 365 21.08 -33.79 -7.48
CA VAL A 365 20.61 -32.42 -7.64
C VAL A 365 19.36 -32.43 -8.53
N LEU A 366 18.23 -32.05 -7.96
CA LEU A 366 16.94 -32.02 -8.65
C LEU A 366 16.67 -30.61 -9.18
N VAL A 367 16.49 -30.52 -10.49
CA VAL A 367 16.32 -29.26 -11.21
C VAL A 367 14.97 -29.23 -11.88
N ASP A 368 14.14 -28.28 -11.46
CA ASP A 368 12.87 -27.97 -12.08
C ASP A 368 13.10 -27.12 -13.35
N TYR A 369 12.31 -27.38 -14.38
CA TYR A 369 12.24 -26.58 -15.59
C TYR A 369 10.78 -26.34 -15.99
N SER A 370 10.40 -25.07 -16.15
CA SER A 370 9.08 -24.72 -16.66
C SER A 370 9.13 -24.70 -18.21
N HIS A 371 8.40 -25.63 -18.84
CA HIS A 371 8.18 -25.76 -20.30
C HIS A 371 9.31 -26.43 -21.12
N PHE A 372 9.37 -27.77 -21.14
CA PHE A 372 9.94 -28.48 -22.30
C PHE A 372 9.12 -29.69 -22.74
N ALA A 373 8.93 -29.75 -24.05
CA ALA A 373 8.86 -30.99 -24.78
C ALA A 373 10.09 -31.00 -25.72
N TYR A 374 11.02 -31.95 -25.55
CA TYR A 374 12.05 -32.34 -26.54
C TYR A 374 13.40 -31.60 -26.63
N ALA A 375 14.14 -31.36 -25.54
CA ALA A 375 15.59 -31.04 -25.62
C ALA A 375 16.48 -32.29 -25.40
N PRO A 376 17.54 -32.53 -26.21
CA PRO A 376 18.47 -33.65 -26.03
C PRO A 376 19.50 -33.35 -24.93
N LEU A 377 19.11 -33.51 -23.66
CA LEU A 377 20.00 -33.37 -22.47
C LEU A 377 21.32 -34.17 -22.57
N ARG A 378 21.35 -35.21 -23.40
CA ARG A 378 22.50 -36.10 -23.59
C ARG A 378 23.74 -35.39 -24.13
N ASP A 379 23.59 -34.36 -24.97
CA ASP A 379 24.74 -33.66 -25.56
C ASP A 379 25.25 -32.55 -24.63
N LEU A 380 24.36 -32.02 -23.79
CA LEU A 380 24.62 -30.88 -22.91
C LEU A 380 25.33 -31.29 -21.61
N GLN A 381 25.12 -32.52 -21.14
CA GLN A 381 25.75 -33.02 -19.91
C GLN A 381 27.29 -32.98 -19.96
N TYR A 382 27.90 -32.99 -21.16
CA TYR A 382 29.35 -32.94 -21.35
C TYR A 382 29.96 -31.55 -21.12
N HIS A 383 29.12 -30.52 -21.13
CA HIS A 383 29.49 -29.13 -20.90
C HIS A 383 29.05 -28.63 -19.52
N MET A 384 28.29 -29.46 -18.78
CA MET A 384 27.78 -29.12 -17.47
C MET A 384 28.75 -29.56 -16.37
N SER A 385 28.81 -28.78 -15.29
CA SER A 385 29.44 -29.19 -14.04
C SER A 385 28.59 -28.79 -12.84
N VAL A 386 28.80 -29.46 -11.71
CA VAL A 386 28.15 -29.11 -10.44
C VAL A 386 29.17 -28.47 -9.52
N ILE A 387 28.78 -27.39 -8.87
CA ILE A 387 29.56 -26.76 -7.82
C ILE A 387 28.81 -26.79 -6.51
N PHE A 388 29.53 -26.97 -5.41
CA PHE A 388 28.94 -26.96 -4.08
C PHE A 388 29.90 -26.44 -3.02
N ARG A 389 29.38 -25.98 -1.89
CA ARG A 389 30.21 -25.52 -0.76
C ARG A 389 30.68 -26.70 0.08
N ASN A 390 31.97 -26.73 0.40
CA ASN A 390 32.54 -27.62 1.40
C ASN A 390 32.07 -27.17 2.80
N ILE A 391 31.01 -27.81 3.31
CA ILE A 391 30.30 -27.39 4.53
C ILE A 391 31.22 -27.47 5.76
N THR A 392 32.10 -28.48 5.80
CA THR A 392 33.07 -28.66 6.89
C THR A 392 33.98 -27.44 7.02
N LYS A 393 34.62 -27.01 5.92
CA LYS A 393 35.49 -25.82 5.91
C LYS A 393 34.69 -24.54 6.09
N TYR A 394 33.54 -24.45 5.43
CA TYR A 394 32.67 -23.28 5.43
C TYR A 394 32.22 -22.88 6.85
N LYS A 395 31.80 -23.86 7.67
CA LYS A 395 31.37 -23.62 9.06
C LYS A 395 32.51 -23.11 9.97
N THR A 396 33.75 -23.49 9.67
CA THR A 396 34.92 -23.12 10.50
C THR A 396 35.54 -21.78 10.13
N GLU A 397 35.32 -21.29 8.91
CA GLU A 397 35.88 -20.02 8.44
C GLU A 397 34.96 -18.87 8.86
N THR A 398 35.52 -17.76 9.34
CA THR A 398 34.73 -16.58 9.77
C THR A 398 34.74 -15.47 8.73
N ASP A 399 35.73 -15.46 7.83
CA ASP A 399 35.88 -14.48 6.76
C ASP A 399 35.01 -14.87 5.54
N PRO A 400 34.04 -14.03 5.12
CA PRO A 400 33.18 -14.32 3.98
C PRO A 400 33.93 -14.53 2.65
N ILE A 401 35.06 -13.85 2.43
CA ILE A 401 35.87 -14.00 1.21
C ILE A 401 36.51 -15.38 1.19
N LYS A 402 37.07 -15.81 2.32
CA LYS A 402 37.67 -17.15 2.45
C LYS A 402 36.63 -18.28 2.38
N ARG A 403 35.39 -18.03 2.82
CA ARG A 403 34.30 -18.99 2.70
C ARG A 403 33.96 -19.35 1.25
N ILE A 404 34.15 -18.46 0.28
CA ILE A 404 33.92 -18.73 -1.15
C ILE A 404 35.00 -19.59 -1.76
N GLN A 405 36.24 -19.46 -1.29
CA GLN A 405 37.35 -20.30 -1.71
C GLN A 405 37.16 -21.77 -1.33
N ASN A 406 36.13 -22.08 -0.52
CA ASN A 406 35.73 -23.43 -0.15
C ASN A 406 34.65 -24.02 -1.08
N ILE A 407 34.47 -23.47 -2.30
CA ILE A 407 33.60 -24.05 -3.34
C ILE A 407 34.37 -25.13 -4.09
N GLU A 408 33.80 -26.33 -4.12
CA GLU A 408 34.33 -27.48 -4.85
C GLU A 408 33.58 -27.61 -6.19
N THR A 409 34.26 -28.07 -7.25
CA THR A 409 33.70 -28.22 -8.61
C THR A 409 33.89 -29.64 -9.13
N TYR A 410 32.81 -30.25 -9.64
CA TYR A 410 32.81 -31.60 -10.22
C TYR A 410 32.31 -31.58 -11.66
N ASN A 411 33.17 -32.02 -12.58
CA ASN A 411 32.91 -32.00 -14.03
C ASN A 411 32.36 -33.34 -14.57
N TYR A 412 32.47 -34.44 -13.82
CA TYR A 412 31.96 -35.76 -14.25
C TYR A 412 30.54 -35.97 -13.75
N ILE A 413 29.57 -35.37 -14.45
CA ILE A 413 28.17 -35.41 -14.05
C ILE A 413 27.33 -36.24 -15.02
N HIS A 414 26.26 -36.85 -14.53
CA HIS A 414 25.26 -37.51 -15.35
C HIS A 414 23.95 -36.74 -15.23
N ALA A 415 23.40 -36.25 -16.34
CA ALA A 415 22.11 -35.57 -16.36
C ALA A 415 21.04 -36.51 -16.93
N ARG A 416 19.99 -36.81 -16.16
CA ARG A 416 18.89 -37.69 -16.55
C ARG A 416 17.56 -36.94 -16.48
N SER A 417 16.80 -36.91 -17.57
CA SER A 417 15.42 -36.42 -17.55
C SER A 417 14.44 -37.54 -17.23
N SER A 418 13.39 -37.19 -16.48
CA SER A 418 12.17 -38.00 -16.44
C SER A 418 11.20 -37.48 -17.48
N ALA A 419 10.90 -38.28 -18.50
CA ALA A 419 9.91 -37.92 -19.52
C ALA A 419 8.52 -37.89 -18.88
N GLY A 420 8.00 -36.68 -18.62
CA GLY A 420 6.63 -36.44 -18.14
C GLY A 420 6.49 -35.69 -16.82
N LEU A 421 7.58 -35.40 -16.09
CA LEU A 421 7.50 -34.80 -14.75
C LEU A 421 8.04 -33.36 -14.63
N GLY A 422 8.53 -32.74 -15.71
CA GLY A 422 8.96 -31.33 -15.69
C GLY A 422 10.26 -31.04 -14.92
N TYR A 423 11.01 -32.07 -14.49
CA TYR A 423 12.32 -31.90 -13.85
C TYR A 423 13.38 -32.85 -14.43
N PHE A 424 14.65 -32.47 -14.32
CA PHE A 424 15.80 -33.35 -14.56
C PHE A 424 16.66 -33.49 -13.31
N CYS A 425 17.37 -34.60 -13.22
CA CYS A 425 18.27 -34.91 -12.13
C CYS A 425 19.70 -34.86 -12.65
N VAL A 426 20.58 -34.16 -11.95
CA VAL A 426 22.02 -34.27 -12.11
C VAL A 426 22.54 -35.12 -10.97
N ASP A 427 23.28 -36.19 -11.29
CA ASP A 427 23.96 -36.99 -10.27
C ASP A 427 25.47 -37.02 -10.46
N VAL A 428 26.18 -36.93 -9.34
CA VAL A 428 27.64 -36.92 -9.26
C VAL A 428 28.07 -38.06 -8.34
N THR A 429 29.01 -38.89 -8.81
CA THR A 429 29.59 -39.95 -7.97
C THR A 429 30.60 -39.34 -7.02
N ILE A 430 30.37 -39.43 -5.72
CA ILE A 430 31.30 -38.96 -4.68
C ILE A 430 31.38 -40.06 -3.61
N PRO A 431 32.55 -40.68 -3.39
CA PRO A 431 32.73 -41.71 -2.35
C PRO A 431 32.25 -41.26 -0.97
N TYR A 432 31.75 -42.20 -0.16
CA TYR A 432 31.16 -41.86 1.14
C TYR A 432 32.12 -41.09 2.07
N ASP A 433 33.36 -41.55 2.18
CA ASP A 433 34.36 -40.91 3.06
C ASP A 433 34.68 -39.47 2.62
N GLU A 434 34.70 -39.24 1.30
CA GLU A 434 34.89 -37.91 0.72
C GLU A 434 33.67 -37.01 0.99
N ALA A 435 32.47 -37.54 0.81
CA ALA A 435 31.23 -36.81 1.10
C ALA A 435 31.12 -36.40 2.57
N VAL A 436 31.57 -37.24 3.51
CA VAL A 436 31.67 -36.91 4.94
C VAL A 436 32.69 -35.79 5.17
N ALA A 437 33.89 -35.89 4.58
CA ALA A 437 34.93 -34.87 4.72
C ALA A 437 34.48 -33.49 4.18
N LEU A 438 33.70 -33.49 3.10
CA LEU A 438 33.13 -32.30 2.48
C LEU A 438 31.86 -31.78 3.17
N GLY A 439 31.29 -32.54 4.11
CA GLY A 439 30.07 -32.19 4.84
C GLY A 439 28.79 -32.25 4.00
N LEU A 440 28.75 -33.09 2.96
CA LEU A 440 27.61 -33.20 2.04
C LEU A 440 26.36 -33.81 2.69
N LEU A 441 26.51 -34.52 3.81
CA LEU A 441 25.41 -35.10 4.57
C LEU A 441 24.52 -34.04 5.24
N GLU A 442 25.06 -32.85 5.47
CA GLU A 442 24.37 -31.72 6.10
C GLU A 442 24.07 -30.61 5.08
N MET A 443 24.29 -30.88 3.79
CA MET A 443 24.15 -29.89 2.73
C MET A 443 22.67 -29.61 2.41
N ASN A 444 22.37 -28.34 2.18
CA ASN A 444 21.11 -27.83 1.66
C ASN A 444 21.27 -27.42 0.18
N LYS A 445 20.19 -27.49 -0.61
CA LYS A 445 20.10 -26.96 -1.99
C LYS A 445 20.60 -25.53 -2.17
N THR A 446 20.66 -24.73 -1.11
CA THR A 446 21.24 -23.36 -1.15
C THR A 446 22.73 -23.34 -1.47
N PHE A 447 23.44 -24.43 -1.18
CA PHE A 447 24.90 -24.53 -1.34
C PHE A 447 25.33 -25.12 -2.68
N VAL A 448 24.40 -25.46 -3.57
CA VAL A 448 24.67 -26.17 -4.82
C VAL A 448 24.34 -25.30 -6.01
N GLY A 449 25.11 -25.47 -7.08
CA GLY A 449 24.94 -24.81 -8.36
C GLY A 449 25.35 -25.66 -9.53
N ILE A 450 24.95 -25.22 -10.71
CA ILE A 450 25.21 -25.85 -12.00
C ILE A 450 25.89 -24.81 -12.87
N LEU A 451 26.99 -25.23 -13.46
CA LEU A 451 27.71 -24.48 -14.46
C LEU A 451 27.49 -25.10 -15.84
N TYR A 452 27.61 -24.27 -16.88
CA TYR A 452 27.76 -24.68 -18.26
C TYR A 452 28.98 -23.98 -18.85
N ASP A 453 29.94 -24.75 -19.37
CA ASP A 453 31.24 -24.23 -19.83
C ASP A 453 31.91 -23.31 -18.79
N GLY A 454 31.75 -23.65 -17.50
CA GLY A 454 32.30 -22.89 -16.36
C GLY A 454 31.49 -21.66 -15.91
N HIS A 455 30.42 -21.30 -16.63
CA HIS A 455 29.54 -20.18 -16.28
C HIS A 455 28.35 -20.60 -15.44
N LEU A 456 27.94 -19.78 -14.47
CA LEU A 456 26.74 -20.05 -13.68
C LEU A 456 25.48 -20.05 -14.54
N ILE A 457 24.71 -21.14 -14.47
CA ILE A 457 23.42 -21.27 -15.13
C ILE A 457 22.25 -21.53 -14.19
N SER A 458 22.51 -22.03 -12.98
CA SER A 458 21.50 -22.12 -11.93
C SER A 458 21.74 -21.02 -10.89
N GLY A 459 20.69 -20.40 -10.37
CA GLY A 459 20.84 -19.24 -9.49
C GLY A 459 21.62 -19.43 -8.17
N ARG A 460 21.99 -20.65 -7.77
CA ARG A 460 22.67 -20.88 -6.49
C ARG A 460 24.06 -21.47 -6.69
N SER A 461 24.92 -21.17 -5.70
CA SER A 461 26.36 -21.50 -5.45
C SER A 461 27.33 -20.30 -5.39
N PHE A 462 27.10 -19.20 -6.12
CA PHE A 462 28.00 -18.03 -6.11
C PHE A 462 27.56 -16.85 -5.22
N ASN A 463 26.51 -16.95 -4.41
CA ASN A 463 26.03 -15.76 -3.67
C ASN A 463 26.74 -15.57 -2.32
N LEU A 464 27.27 -14.38 -2.07
CA LEU A 464 27.57 -13.86 -0.74
C LEU A 464 26.26 -13.42 -0.08
N VAL A 465 25.57 -14.37 0.54
CA VAL A 465 24.60 -14.03 1.58
C VAL A 465 25.36 -14.15 2.89
N HIS A 466 25.62 -13.03 3.56
CA HIS A 466 25.99 -13.12 4.97
C HIS A 466 24.72 -13.56 5.70
N GLU A 467 24.56 -14.88 5.85
CA GLU A 467 23.64 -15.43 6.83
C GLU A 467 24.06 -14.84 8.19
N VAL A 468 23.22 -13.94 8.71
CA VAL A 468 23.28 -13.22 10.00
C VAL A 468 24.16 -11.96 10.04
N GLY A 469 23.51 -10.79 10.07
CA GLY A 469 24.08 -9.57 10.65
C GLY A 469 24.34 -8.42 9.68
N LEU A 470 23.31 -7.94 8.99
CA LEU A 470 23.22 -6.50 8.74
C LEU A 470 23.21 -5.84 10.12
N ASP A 471 24.08 -4.86 10.35
CA ASP A 471 24.25 -4.19 11.63
C ASP A 471 22.89 -3.91 12.26
N LYS A 472 22.73 -4.21 13.56
CA LYS A 472 21.52 -3.91 14.36
C LYS A 472 21.16 -2.40 14.42
N GLY A 473 21.76 -1.56 13.57
CA GLY A 473 21.47 -0.16 13.36
C GLY A 473 21.33 0.29 11.89
N SER A 474 21.30 -0.61 10.89
CA SER A 474 20.98 -0.26 9.48
C SER A 474 19.55 -0.73 9.11
N SER A 475 18.58 0.09 9.51
CA SER A 475 17.14 -0.15 9.50
C SER A 475 16.43 -0.10 8.13
N ALA A 476 16.95 -0.75 7.08
CA ALA A 476 16.23 -0.75 5.78
C ALA A 476 16.36 -2.04 4.95
N VAL A 477 17.27 -2.96 5.27
CA VAL A 477 17.58 -4.07 4.36
C VAL A 477 16.90 -5.40 4.76
N ASP A 478 16.43 -5.54 6.01
CA ASP A 478 15.68 -6.71 6.51
C ASP A 478 14.14 -6.51 6.52
N ALA A 479 13.64 -5.39 6.01
CA ALA A 479 12.20 -5.09 6.02
C ALA A 479 11.46 -5.90 4.94
N SER A 480 10.90 -7.03 5.38
CA SER A 480 9.93 -7.91 4.69
C SER A 480 10.47 -8.79 3.54
N GLU A 481 10.87 -10.02 3.89
CA GLU A 481 10.80 -11.16 2.95
C GLU A 481 9.34 -11.61 2.70
N LYS A 482 8.40 -11.10 3.50
CA LYS A 482 6.97 -11.37 3.35
C LYS A 482 6.38 -10.35 2.38
N PRO A 483 5.51 -10.75 1.44
CA PRO A 483 4.72 -9.78 0.69
C PRO A 483 4.04 -8.83 1.67
N GLY A 484 3.96 -7.54 1.31
CA GLY A 484 3.21 -6.58 2.07
C GLY A 484 1.80 -7.08 2.39
N ARG A 485 1.23 -6.67 3.53
CA ARG A 485 -0.15 -7.02 3.87
C ARG A 485 -1.04 -6.59 2.71
N ARG A 486 -1.77 -7.53 2.10
CA ARG A 486 -2.67 -7.25 0.99
C ARG A 486 -3.78 -6.35 1.49
N CYS A 487 -3.67 -5.07 1.20
CA CYS A 487 -4.68 -4.09 1.57
C CYS A 487 -5.65 -3.98 0.40
N THR A 488 -6.59 -4.92 0.35
CA THR A 488 -7.72 -4.82 -0.56
C THR A 488 -8.75 -3.88 0.07
N ILE A 489 -9.01 -2.74 -0.59
CA ILE A 489 -10.18 -1.91 -0.29
C ILE A 489 -11.39 -2.70 -0.82
N PRO A 490 -11.99 -3.59 -0.01
CA PRO A 490 -12.89 -3.20 1.07
C PRO A 490 -12.76 -4.01 2.38
N SER A 491 -11.74 -4.86 2.53
CA SER A 491 -11.68 -5.90 3.58
C SER A 491 -10.71 -5.63 4.73
N GLY A 492 -9.99 -4.50 4.71
CA GLY A 492 -8.90 -4.25 5.65
C GLY A 492 -7.64 -5.06 5.26
N CYS A 493 -6.52 -4.74 5.90
CA CYS A 493 -5.26 -5.40 5.61
C CYS A 493 -5.24 -6.78 6.25
N THR A 494 -5.39 -7.82 5.44
CA THR A 494 -5.21 -9.22 5.89
C THR A 494 -3.73 -9.58 5.81
N VAL A 495 -3.22 -10.20 6.86
CA VAL A 495 -1.91 -10.89 6.80
C VAL A 495 -2.11 -12.06 5.83
N ASP A 496 -1.48 -12.00 4.66
CA ASP A 496 -1.50 -13.11 3.71
C ASP A 496 -0.53 -14.19 4.25
N GLU A 497 -0.98 -14.95 5.26
CA GLU A 497 -0.21 -16.08 5.83
C GLU A 497 -0.03 -17.23 4.82
N ASP A 498 -0.74 -17.16 3.68
CA ASP A 498 -0.79 -18.16 2.61
C ASP A 498 -0.01 -17.76 1.34
N TYR A 499 0.92 -16.78 1.41
CA TYR A 499 1.82 -16.53 0.27
C TYR A 499 2.72 -17.74 0.00
N ASP A 500 2.28 -18.53 -0.96
CA ASP A 500 2.95 -19.69 -1.48
C ASP A 500 3.64 -19.30 -2.80
N GLU A 501 4.96 -19.10 -2.75
CA GLU A 501 5.82 -18.83 -3.92
C GLU A 501 5.61 -19.82 -5.08
N THR A 502 5.00 -20.99 -4.83
CA THR A 502 4.76 -22.02 -5.85
C THR A 502 3.49 -21.80 -6.68
N LYS A 503 2.62 -20.85 -6.31
CA LYS A 503 1.28 -20.69 -6.91
C LYS A 503 1.06 -19.44 -7.77
N ASP A 504 1.95 -18.45 -7.72
CA ASP A 504 1.85 -17.25 -8.56
C ASP A 504 2.92 -17.25 -9.68
N PRO A 505 2.61 -17.73 -10.90
CA PRO A 505 3.49 -17.53 -12.03
C PRO A 505 3.48 -16.06 -12.44
N VAL A 506 4.66 -15.43 -12.46
CA VAL A 506 4.88 -14.13 -13.11
C VAL A 506 4.30 -14.20 -14.54
N PRO A 507 3.50 -13.21 -14.99
CA PRO A 507 2.97 -13.21 -16.35
C PRO A 507 4.12 -13.21 -17.36
N VAL A 508 4.26 -14.31 -18.11
CA VAL A 508 5.10 -14.34 -19.30
C VAL A 508 4.44 -13.42 -20.34
N PRO A 509 5.14 -12.41 -20.91
CA PRO A 509 4.59 -11.64 -22.01
C PRO A 509 4.30 -12.58 -23.17
N ALA A 510 3.05 -12.61 -23.64
CA ALA A 510 2.71 -13.32 -24.86
C ALA A 510 3.42 -12.65 -26.05
N LEU A 511 4.49 -13.28 -26.54
CA LEU A 511 5.13 -12.91 -27.80
C LEU A 511 4.24 -13.34 -28.97
N SER A 512 3.85 -12.36 -29.79
CA SER A 512 3.05 -12.57 -30.99
C SER A 512 3.87 -13.25 -32.08
N HIS A 513 3.76 -14.58 -32.19
CA HIS A 513 4.13 -15.28 -33.42
C HIS A 513 2.88 -15.84 -34.10
N LYS A 514 2.54 -15.20 -35.23
CA LYS A 514 1.63 -15.77 -36.23
C LYS A 514 2.26 -17.04 -36.79
N LEU A 515 1.62 -18.18 -36.57
CA LEU A 515 1.71 -19.35 -37.44
C LEU A 515 0.29 -19.89 -37.59
N SER A 516 -0.16 -19.84 -38.83
CA SER A 516 -1.47 -20.26 -39.30
C SER A 516 -1.64 -21.77 -39.18
N THR A 517 -2.77 -22.24 -38.67
CA THR A 517 -3.49 -23.37 -39.27
C THR A 517 -4.99 -23.13 -39.13
N HIS A 518 -5.66 -23.04 -40.28
CA HIS A 518 -7.10 -23.03 -40.43
C HIS A 518 -7.70 -24.26 -39.74
N ASP A 519 -8.45 -24.05 -38.65
CA ASP A 519 -9.73 -24.74 -38.37
C ASP A 519 -10.45 -24.25 -37.09
N GLU A 520 -9.91 -23.25 -36.37
CA GLU A 520 -10.60 -22.66 -35.19
C GLU A 520 -11.42 -21.40 -35.47
N ASP A 521 -11.16 -20.69 -36.58
CA ASP A 521 -11.80 -19.40 -36.88
C ASP A 521 -13.32 -19.53 -37.11
N HIS A 522 -13.79 -20.67 -37.62
CA HIS A 522 -15.22 -20.86 -37.89
C HIS A 522 -16.05 -21.10 -36.61
N ARG A 523 -15.47 -21.74 -35.58
CA ARG A 523 -16.14 -21.88 -34.27
C ARG A 523 -16.01 -20.62 -33.42
N LYS A 524 -14.88 -19.90 -33.53
CA LYS A 524 -14.67 -18.61 -32.86
C LYS A 524 -15.54 -17.50 -33.44
N ASP A 525 -15.93 -17.51 -34.72
CA ASP A 525 -16.83 -16.49 -35.29
C ASP A 525 -18.29 -16.66 -34.87
N VAL A 526 -18.76 -17.89 -34.69
CA VAL A 526 -20.13 -18.16 -34.17
C VAL A 526 -20.20 -17.86 -32.67
N ALA A 527 -19.18 -18.23 -31.90
CA ALA A 527 -19.07 -17.87 -30.48
C ALA A 527 -18.82 -16.37 -30.27
N LYS A 528 -18.03 -15.71 -31.14
CA LYS A 528 -17.88 -14.25 -31.13
C LYS A 528 -19.18 -13.56 -31.48
N LYS A 529 -19.98 -14.00 -32.45
CA LYS A 529 -21.28 -13.38 -32.73
C LYS A 529 -22.30 -13.53 -31.60
N LEU A 530 -22.22 -14.59 -30.80
CA LEU A 530 -23.09 -14.78 -29.63
C LEU A 530 -22.57 -14.06 -28.37
N ILE A 531 -21.26 -13.83 -28.24
CA ILE A 531 -20.65 -13.15 -27.08
C ILE A 531 -20.42 -11.64 -27.33
N SER A 532 -20.27 -11.21 -28.59
CA SER A 532 -20.10 -9.80 -28.98
C SER A 532 -21.42 -9.04 -29.10
N GLY A 533 -22.57 -9.72 -28.98
CA GLY A 533 -23.87 -9.07 -28.86
C GLY A 533 -24.20 -8.59 -27.43
N ALA A 534 -23.47 -9.05 -26.42
CA ALA A 534 -23.77 -8.79 -25.01
C ALA A 534 -22.62 -8.11 -24.22
N LYS A 535 -21.48 -7.78 -24.87
CA LYS A 535 -20.40 -6.99 -24.27
C LYS A 535 -20.07 -5.79 -25.16
N LYS A 536 -20.26 -4.60 -24.58
CA LYS A 536 -20.06 -3.22 -25.11
C LYS A 536 -21.23 -2.58 -25.86
N ALA A 537 -22.22 -2.15 -25.09
CA ALA A 537 -22.30 -0.72 -24.85
C ALA A 537 -22.02 -0.52 -23.35
N GLU A 538 -20.82 -0.08 -22.98
CA GLU A 538 -20.73 0.69 -21.73
C GLU A 538 -21.69 1.86 -21.96
N MET A 539 -22.82 1.88 -21.27
CA MET A 539 -23.69 3.05 -21.32
C MET A 539 -22.82 4.23 -20.88
N ASN A 540 -22.54 5.14 -21.81
CA ASN A 540 -21.84 6.35 -21.48
C ASN A 540 -22.75 7.16 -20.54
N LEU A 541 -22.45 7.15 -19.24
CA LEU A 541 -23.27 7.80 -18.22
C LEU A 541 -22.91 9.27 -18.02
N THR A 542 -21.98 9.86 -18.79
CA THR A 542 -21.51 11.25 -18.57
C THR A 542 -22.60 12.31 -18.68
N TRP A 543 -23.77 11.98 -19.23
CA TRP A 543 -24.94 12.86 -19.31
C TRP A 543 -25.89 12.75 -18.10
N THR A 544 -25.72 11.75 -17.24
CA THR A 544 -26.55 11.55 -16.04
C THR A 544 -26.22 12.57 -14.96
N TYR A 545 -27.19 12.89 -14.11
CA TYR A 545 -26.99 13.80 -12.98
C TYR A 545 -25.92 13.27 -12.03
N LEU A 546 -25.96 11.97 -11.72
CA LEU A 546 -25.01 11.30 -10.84
C LEU A 546 -23.56 11.39 -11.33
N ALA A 547 -23.33 11.38 -12.65
CA ALA A 547 -21.99 11.45 -13.24
C ALA A 547 -21.54 12.87 -13.59
N HIS A 548 -22.46 13.84 -13.66
CA HIS A 548 -22.16 15.21 -14.05
C HIS A 548 -21.58 16.02 -12.87
N GLU A 549 -20.40 16.60 -13.05
CA GLU A 549 -19.80 17.55 -12.10
C GLU A 549 -20.05 18.99 -12.58
N SER A 550 -20.70 19.81 -11.74
CA SER A 550 -20.90 21.24 -12.03
C SER A 550 -19.61 22.04 -11.84
N GLU A 551 -19.26 22.85 -12.84
CA GLU A 551 -18.13 23.80 -12.72
C GLU A 551 -18.42 24.97 -11.78
N GLN A 552 -19.70 25.30 -11.57
CA GLN A 552 -20.13 26.47 -10.79
C GLN A 552 -20.42 26.13 -9.32
N LYS A 553 -20.75 24.88 -9.02
CA LYS A 553 -21.14 24.44 -7.68
C LYS A 553 -20.07 23.58 -7.01
N ILE A 554 -20.10 23.49 -5.69
CA ILE A 554 -19.30 22.54 -4.92
C ILE A 554 -20.04 21.20 -4.82
N ALA A 555 -19.35 20.08 -5.03
CA ALA A 555 -19.98 18.76 -4.90
C ALA A 555 -20.17 18.39 -3.43
N VAL A 556 -21.37 17.93 -3.08
CA VAL A 556 -21.71 17.33 -1.79
C VAL A 556 -22.19 15.90 -2.03
N ASP A 557 -21.28 14.94 -1.86
CA ASP A 557 -21.52 13.54 -2.20
C ASP A 557 -21.85 12.74 -0.94
N THR A 558 -23.04 12.14 -0.88
CA THR A 558 -23.47 11.27 0.21
C THR A 558 -23.50 9.83 -0.25
N PHE A 559 -22.62 9.01 0.29
CA PHE A 559 -22.62 7.56 0.07
C PHE A 559 -23.35 6.88 1.20
N ALA A 560 -24.48 6.24 0.91
CA ALA A 560 -25.25 5.55 1.94
C ALA A 560 -26.02 4.36 1.37
N MET A 561 -26.41 3.45 2.26
CA MET A 561 -27.38 2.39 1.95
C MET A 561 -28.78 2.81 2.42
N SER A 562 -29.78 2.55 1.60
CA SER A 562 -31.17 2.95 1.78
C SER A 562 -31.88 2.37 3.00
N ARG A 563 -31.29 1.36 3.67
CA ARG A 563 -31.83 0.73 4.89
C ARG A 563 -30.87 0.85 6.08
N CYS A 564 -29.86 1.71 6.02
CA CYS A 564 -28.93 1.94 7.12
C CYS A 564 -29.51 2.92 8.16
N GLY A 565 -29.47 2.55 9.45
CA GLY A 565 -29.95 3.40 10.55
C GLY A 565 -29.21 4.73 10.67
N ASP A 566 -27.88 4.68 10.64
CA ASP A 566 -27.00 5.85 10.79
C ASP A 566 -27.24 6.87 9.66
N PHE A 567 -27.62 6.39 8.46
CA PHE A 567 -27.98 7.27 7.34
C PHE A 567 -29.24 8.07 7.66
N TYR A 568 -30.30 7.43 8.16
CA TYR A 568 -31.53 8.14 8.53
C TYR A 568 -31.35 9.03 9.75
N GLU A 569 -30.53 8.62 10.72
CA GLU A 569 -30.15 9.50 11.82
C GLU A 569 -29.50 10.77 11.29
N ARG A 570 -28.56 10.65 10.36
CA ARG A 570 -27.88 11.80 9.76
C ARG A 570 -28.79 12.65 8.88
N LEU A 571 -29.63 11.99 8.10
CA LEU A 571 -30.63 12.62 7.25
C LEU A 571 -31.54 13.53 8.11
N ASN A 572 -32.02 13.04 9.24
CA ASN A 572 -32.95 13.77 10.12
C ASN A 572 -32.29 14.86 10.96
N THR A 573 -31.06 14.64 11.42
CA THR A 573 -30.38 15.57 12.34
C THR A 573 -29.67 16.72 11.61
N VAL A 574 -29.23 16.50 10.37
CA VAL A 574 -28.43 17.50 9.64
C VAL A 574 -28.92 17.80 8.25
N ILE A 575 -29.16 16.78 7.42
CA ILE A 575 -29.38 17.01 5.99
C ILE A 575 -30.76 17.65 5.73
N LEU A 576 -31.84 17.11 6.31
CA LEU A 576 -33.17 17.70 6.16
C LEU A 576 -33.26 19.09 6.83
N PRO A 577 -32.74 19.30 8.06
CA PRO A 577 -32.70 20.64 8.64
C PRO A 577 -31.86 21.65 7.85
N LEU A 578 -30.81 21.21 7.13
CA LEU A 578 -30.06 22.08 6.22
C LEU A 578 -30.98 22.65 5.13
N PHE A 579 -31.80 21.82 4.48
CA PHE A 579 -32.70 22.28 3.44
C PHE A 579 -33.88 23.11 3.98
N ASP A 580 -34.37 22.78 5.17
CA ASP A 580 -35.42 23.56 5.84
C ASP A 580 -34.92 24.97 6.23
N LYS A 581 -33.65 25.10 6.67
CA LYS A 581 -33.07 26.36 7.14
C LYS A 581 -32.39 27.18 6.03
N TYR A 582 -31.75 26.52 5.07
CA TYR A 582 -30.95 27.13 4.01
C TYR A 582 -31.32 26.56 2.63
N PRO A 583 -32.56 26.74 2.14
CA PRO A 583 -33.01 26.16 0.87
C PRO A 583 -32.20 26.63 -0.35
N GLU A 584 -31.64 27.85 -0.29
CA GLU A 584 -30.79 28.43 -1.34
C GLU A 584 -29.36 27.85 -1.35
N ILE A 585 -29.00 26.95 -0.42
CA ILE A 585 -27.67 26.31 -0.42
C ILE A 585 -27.40 25.52 -1.71
N THR A 586 -28.46 25.07 -2.38
CA THR A 586 -28.39 24.39 -3.68
C THR A 586 -27.92 25.29 -4.83
N GLU A 587 -27.90 26.62 -4.66
CA GLU A 587 -27.34 27.53 -5.66
C GLU A 587 -25.82 27.39 -5.75
N ILE A 588 -25.17 27.08 -4.63
CA ILE A 588 -23.72 26.96 -4.52
C ILE A 588 -23.24 25.51 -4.42
N ALA A 589 -24.11 24.57 -4.06
CA ALA A 589 -23.78 23.17 -3.86
C ALA A 589 -24.62 22.21 -4.71
N GLN A 590 -23.98 21.18 -5.27
CA GLN A 590 -24.62 20.09 -5.99
C GLN A 590 -24.62 18.83 -5.10
N PHE A 591 -25.79 18.41 -4.65
CA PHE A 591 -25.95 17.26 -3.76
C PHE A 591 -26.20 15.99 -4.57
N LYS A 592 -25.38 14.97 -4.36
CA LYS A 592 -25.50 13.68 -5.03
C LYS A 592 -25.60 12.54 -4.02
N HIS A 593 -26.45 11.57 -4.32
CA HIS A 593 -26.58 10.35 -3.54
C HIS A 593 -25.97 9.17 -4.29
N PHE A 594 -25.07 8.46 -3.63
CA PHE A 594 -24.44 7.26 -4.14
C PHE A 594 -24.84 6.06 -3.30
N SER A 595 -25.22 4.98 -3.97
CA SER A 595 -25.45 3.70 -3.30
C SER A 595 -24.13 3.08 -2.86
N MET A 596 -24.17 2.44 -1.70
CA MET A 596 -23.05 1.65 -1.19
C MET A 596 -23.18 0.14 -1.45
N SER A 597 -24.27 -0.30 -2.06
CA SER A 597 -24.47 -1.70 -2.42
C SER A 597 -23.37 -2.17 -3.37
N GLU A 598 -22.91 -3.41 -3.18
CA GLU A 598 -21.95 -4.09 -4.04
C GLU A 598 -22.61 -4.42 -5.37
N TYR A 599 -22.02 -4.02 -6.49
CA TYR A 599 -22.53 -4.40 -7.81
C TYR A 599 -22.05 -5.80 -8.19
N ASN A 600 -22.99 -6.66 -8.55
CA ASN A 600 -22.66 -7.98 -9.06
C ASN A 600 -23.75 -8.46 -10.04
N PRO A 601 -23.44 -8.55 -11.35
CA PRO A 601 -24.42 -8.87 -12.39
C PRO A 601 -24.92 -10.32 -12.33
N ARG A 602 -24.33 -11.18 -11.49
CA ARG A 602 -24.81 -12.56 -11.27
C ARG A 602 -26.10 -12.60 -10.44
N TYR A 603 -26.40 -11.55 -9.68
CA TYR A 603 -27.63 -11.46 -8.89
C TYR A 603 -28.75 -10.81 -9.71
N SER A 604 -29.98 -11.29 -9.53
CA SER A 604 -31.13 -10.87 -10.33
C SER A 604 -31.49 -9.39 -10.16
N ASN A 605 -31.13 -8.77 -9.03
CA ASN A 605 -31.27 -7.34 -8.74
C ASN A 605 -30.01 -6.51 -9.09
N GLY A 606 -28.95 -7.15 -9.56
CA GLY A 606 -27.70 -6.48 -9.95
C GLY A 606 -26.71 -6.23 -8.81
N GLY A 607 -26.97 -6.65 -7.56
CA GLY A 607 -26.05 -6.39 -6.47
C GLY A 607 -26.35 -7.09 -5.14
N LEU A 608 -25.47 -6.85 -4.17
CA LEU A 608 -25.53 -7.34 -2.79
C LEU A 608 -25.39 -6.18 -1.81
N SER A 609 -25.97 -6.30 -0.62
CA SER A 609 -25.79 -5.33 0.45
C SER A 609 -25.85 -6.01 1.83
N LYS A 610 -25.47 -5.28 2.89
CA LYS A 610 -25.48 -5.80 4.26
C LYS A 610 -26.89 -6.08 4.78
N HIS A 611 -27.91 -5.35 4.31
CA HIS A 611 -29.32 -5.59 4.68
C HIS A 611 -30.10 -6.37 3.61
N GLY A 612 -29.38 -6.99 2.67
CA GLY A 612 -29.92 -7.96 1.72
C GLY A 612 -30.66 -7.34 0.53
N TYR A 613 -31.42 -8.19 -0.15
CA TYR A 613 -32.01 -7.91 -1.46
C TYR A 613 -32.89 -6.65 -1.50
N GLU A 614 -33.64 -6.38 -0.43
CA GLU A 614 -34.57 -5.24 -0.33
C GLU A 614 -33.83 -3.90 -0.31
N GLU A 615 -32.64 -3.83 0.30
CA GLU A 615 -31.82 -2.61 0.33
C GLU A 615 -31.22 -2.32 -1.04
N VAL A 616 -30.71 -3.32 -1.76
CA VAL A 616 -30.22 -3.14 -3.14
C VAL A 616 -31.33 -2.57 -4.03
N LYS A 617 -32.57 -3.03 -3.86
CA LYS A 617 -33.73 -2.49 -4.60
C LYS A 617 -34.05 -1.04 -4.17
N GLY A 618 -34.00 -0.75 -2.88
CA GLY A 618 -34.17 0.61 -2.35
C GLY A 618 -33.10 1.58 -2.84
N ASP A 619 -31.85 1.13 -2.92
CA ASP A 619 -30.71 1.90 -3.42
C ASP A 619 -30.92 2.28 -4.89
N ILE A 620 -31.30 1.32 -5.74
CA ILE A 620 -31.62 1.58 -7.14
C ILE A 620 -32.79 2.57 -7.26
N GLN A 621 -33.80 2.47 -6.39
CA GLN A 621 -34.92 3.41 -6.37
C GLN A 621 -34.46 4.85 -6.05
N LEU A 622 -33.58 5.04 -5.07
CA LEU A 622 -33.01 6.35 -4.74
C LEU A 622 -32.13 6.88 -5.88
N LEU A 623 -31.26 6.05 -6.46
CA LEU A 623 -30.44 6.45 -7.60
C LEU A 623 -31.29 6.92 -8.78
N CYS A 624 -32.35 6.19 -9.10
CA CYS A 624 -33.29 6.55 -10.15
C CYS A 624 -34.09 7.81 -9.83
N ALA A 625 -34.52 8.00 -8.58
CA ALA A 625 -35.24 9.22 -8.19
C ALA A 625 -34.40 10.46 -8.48
N GLN A 626 -33.14 10.48 -8.02
CA GLN A 626 -32.24 11.62 -8.18
C GLN A 626 -32.00 12.02 -9.65
N GLU A 627 -32.06 11.06 -10.59
CA GLU A 627 -31.82 11.33 -12.01
C GLU A 627 -32.96 12.13 -12.67
N TYR A 628 -34.17 12.06 -12.12
CA TYR A 628 -35.36 12.61 -12.77
C TYR A 628 -36.02 13.74 -11.99
N VAL A 629 -35.63 13.99 -10.74
CA VAL A 629 -36.17 15.06 -9.90
C VAL A 629 -35.08 16.02 -9.45
N ASP A 630 -35.45 17.26 -9.15
CA ASP A 630 -34.52 18.24 -8.58
C ASP A 630 -34.13 17.89 -7.13
N THR A 631 -33.07 18.54 -6.63
CA THR A 631 -32.51 18.28 -5.30
C THR A 631 -33.55 18.41 -4.18
N HIS A 632 -34.41 19.43 -4.20
CA HIS A 632 -35.42 19.63 -3.15
C HIS A 632 -36.46 18.51 -3.18
N THR A 633 -36.99 18.20 -4.37
CA THR A 633 -37.93 17.08 -4.55
C THR A 633 -37.31 15.75 -4.11
N PHE A 634 -36.02 15.51 -4.38
CA PHE A 634 -35.32 14.29 -3.94
C PHE A 634 -35.27 14.18 -2.40
N TYR A 635 -34.96 15.28 -1.71
CA TYR A 635 -34.92 15.28 -0.25
C TYR A 635 -36.32 15.28 0.40
N ASP A 636 -37.35 15.80 -0.27
CA ASP A 636 -38.74 15.64 0.17
C ASP A 636 -39.18 14.17 0.10
N ILE A 637 -38.76 13.42 -0.93
CA ILE A 637 -38.96 11.97 -0.99
C ILE A 637 -38.27 11.28 0.20
N LEU A 638 -37.02 11.64 0.50
CA LEU A 638 -36.28 11.10 1.66
C LEU A 638 -36.94 11.47 3.00
N LYS A 639 -37.50 12.69 3.12
CA LYS A 639 -38.27 13.15 4.29
C LYS A 639 -39.50 12.29 4.49
N CYS A 640 -40.28 12.02 3.43
CA CYS A 640 -41.41 11.10 3.49
C CYS A 640 -40.97 9.68 3.88
N LEU A 641 -39.90 9.15 3.28
CA LEU A 641 -39.40 7.81 3.62
C LEU A 641 -38.94 7.71 5.07
N SER A 642 -38.34 8.78 5.60
CA SER A 642 -37.96 8.89 7.01
C SER A 642 -39.17 8.75 7.94
N THR A 643 -40.29 9.41 7.61
CA THR A 643 -41.54 9.33 8.39
C THR A 643 -42.30 8.01 8.19
N GLU A 644 -42.25 7.42 7.00
CA GLU A 644 -43.00 6.22 6.60
C GLU A 644 -42.28 4.89 6.91
N GLY A 645 -41.34 4.91 7.87
CA GLY A 645 -40.64 3.71 8.36
C GLY A 645 -39.12 3.78 8.33
N GLY A 646 -38.53 4.91 7.92
CA GLY A 646 -37.10 5.18 7.94
C GLY A 646 -36.28 4.07 7.28
N LYS A 647 -35.37 3.47 8.04
CA LYS A 647 -34.50 2.36 7.60
C LYS A 647 -35.26 1.12 7.08
N THR A 648 -36.57 1.04 7.28
CA THR A 648 -37.40 -0.06 6.78
C THR A 648 -38.35 0.30 5.64
N ALA A 649 -38.47 1.59 5.32
CA ALA A 649 -39.44 2.12 4.35
C ALA A 649 -39.19 1.62 2.92
N LEU A 650 -37.94 1.63 2.47
CA LEU A 650 -37.58 1.15 1.14
C LEU A 650 -37.42 -0.37 1.10
N PRO A 651 -37.91 -1.07 0.06
CA PRO A 651 -38.43 -0.53 -1.20
C PRO A 651 -39.95 -0.30 -1.21
N ARG A 652 -40.68 -0.67 -0.14
CA ARG A 652 -42.15 -0.79 -0.13
C ARG A 652 -42.87 0.55 -0.20
N ASN A 653 -42.38 1.55 0.53
CA ASN A 653 -43.00 2.87 0.63
C ASN A 653 -42.53 3.83 -0.47
N PHE A 654 -41.66 3.38 -1.40
CA PHE A 654 -41.09 4.25 -2.45
C PHE A 654 -42.16 4.87 -3.34
N GLU A 655 -43.04 4.05 -3.93
CA GLU A 655 -44.10 4.57 -4.82
C GLU A 655 -45.06 5.49 -4.08
N HIS A 656 -45.39 5.16 -2.82
CA HIS A 656 -46.23 6.01 -1.98
C HIS A 656 -45.62 7.40 -1.77
N CYS A 657 -44.36 7.47 -1.31
CA CYS A 657 -43.67 8.73 -1.11
C CYS A 657 -43.42 9.48 -2.42
N LEU A 658 -43.09 8.77 -3.49
CA LEU A 658 -42.91 9.37 -4.80
C LEU A 658 -44.22 9.99 -5.31
N HIS A 659 -45.37 9.33 -5.10
CA HIS A 659 -46.69 9.87 -5.47
C HIS A 659 -47.10 11.10 -4.67
N GLN A 660 -46.66 11.22 -3.41
CA GLN A 660 -46.97 12.38 -2.57
C GLN A 660 -46.20 13.63 -3.00
N VAL A 661 -44.95 13.46 -3.42
CA VAL A 661 -44.04 14.58 -3.72
C VAL A 661 -44.02 14.91 -5.22
N ALA A 662 -44.14 13.90 -6.10
CA ALA A 662 -44.12 14.06 -7.55
C ALA A 662 -45.47 13.69 -8.19
N SER A 663 -46.16 14.68 -8.76
CA SER A 663 -47.55 14.54 -9.25
C SER A 663 -47.68 14.22 -10.75
N GLY A 664 -46.57 14.15 -11.49
CA GLY A 664 -46.57 13.85 -12.93
C GLY A 664 -46.57 12.34 -13.24
N LYS A 665 -47.67 11.80 -13.78
CA LYS A 665 -47.79 10.37 -14.16
C LYS A 665 -46.66 9.89 -15.09
N GLU A 666 -46.19 10.74 -16.00
CA GLU A 666 -45.08 10.42 -16.90
C GLU A 666 -43.73 10.31 -16.16
N LEU A 667 -43.48 11.22 -15.21
CA LEU A 667 -42.27 11.24 -14.38
C LEU A 667 -42.20 10.01 -13.46
N LEU A 668 -43.32 9.68 -12.81
CA LEU A 668 -43.49 8.47 -12.00
C LEU A 668 -43.12 7.22 -12.80
N ASN A 669 -43.65 7.08 -14.02
CA ASN A 669 -43.36 5.95 -14.89
C ASN A 669 -41.87 5.88 -15.29
N LYS A 670 -41.22 7.02 -15.54
CA LYS A 670 -39.77 7.06 -15.87
C LYS A 670 -38.92 6.54 -14.72
N ILE A 671 -39.21 6.99 -13.49
CA ILE A 671 -38.48 6.57 -12.29
C ILE A 671 -38.73 5.08 -12.03
N ILE A 672 -39.99 4.61 -12.05
CA ILE A 672 -40.31 3.19 -11.86
C ILE A 672 -39.67 2.31 -12.94
N TYR A 673 -39.65 2.75 -14.19
CA TYR A 673 -39.00 2.03 -15.28
C TYR A 673 -37.48 1.95 -15.08
N CYS A 674 -36.84 3.06 -14.67
CA CYS A 674 -35.43 3.06 -14.27
C CYS A 674 -35.17 2.07 -13.15
N SER A 675 -36.00 2.08 -12.10
CA SER A 675 -35.76 1.28 -10.89
C SER A 675 -35.85 -0.23 -11.12
N ASN A 676 -36.56 -0.66 -12.17
CA ASN A 676 -36.72 -2.07 -12.52
C ASN A 676 -35.88 -2.48 -13.76
N GLY A 677 -35.22 -1.53 -14.42
CA GLY A 677 -34.54 -1.72 -15.70
C GLY A 677 -33.02 -1.78 -15.62
N GLU A 678 -32.37 -1.98 -16.77
CA GLU A 678 -30.91 -2.00 -16.89
C GLU A 678 -30.28 -0.64 -16.58
N PHE A 679 -31.01 0.46 -16.81
CA PHE A 679 -30.54 1.82 -16.50
C PHE A 679 -30.26 1.99 -15.00
N GLY A 680 -31.19 1.58 -14.13
CA GLY A 680 -30.98 1.61 -12.68
C GLY A 680 -29.82 0.72 -12.21
N ARG A 681 -29.59 -0.44 -12.87
CA ARG A 681 -28.44 -1.30 -12.58
C ARG A 681 -27.12 -0.67 -13.02
N ALA A 682 -27.11 0.07 -14.14
CA ALA A 682 -25.94 0.80 -14.59
C ALA A 682 -25.61 1.98 -13.64
N LEU A 683 -26.62 2.66 -13.09
CA LEU A 683 -26.42 3.65 -12.03
C LEU A 683 -25.83 3.01 -10.77
N LEU A 684 -26.32 1.82 -10.37
CA LEU A 684 -25.75 1.06 -9.26
C LEU A 684 -24.30 0.66 -9.53
N GLU A 685 -23.98 0.17 -10.73
CA GLU A 685 -22.60 -0.12 -11.14
C GLU A 685 -21.72 1.13 -11.09
N TYR A 686 -22.25 2.28 -11.52
CA TYR A 686 -21.55 3.56 -11.44
C TYR A 686 -21.31 3.99 -9.99
N SER A 687 -22.33 3.94 -9.13
CA SER A 687 -22.18 4.22 -7.70
C SER A 687 -21.16 3.30 -7.04
N TYR A 688 -21.21 2.00 -7.35
CA TYR A 688 -20.21 1.03 -6.91
C TYR A 688 -18.79 1.47 -7.32
N LYS A 689 -18.57 1.82 -8.60
CA LYS A 689 -17.27 2.32 -9.07
C LYS A 689 -16.85 3.62 -8.37
N GLN A 690 -17.76 4.56 -8.15
CA GLN A 690 -17.45 5.79 -7.42
C GLN A 690 -17.17 5.55 -5.94
N LYS A 691 -17.88 4.63 -5.28
CA LYS A 691 -17.65 4.20 -3.90
C LYS A 691 -16.22 3.72 -3.72
N HIS A 692 -15.75 2.88 -4.64
CA HIS A 692 -14.36 2.41 -4.64
C HIS A 692 -13.36 3.53 -4.94
N LYS A 693 -13.66 4.39 -5.92
CA LYS A 693 -12.81 5.55 -6.24
C LYS A 693 -12.65 6.51 -5.05
N MET A 694 -13.72 6.69 -4.26
CA MET A 694 -13.78 7.58 -3.10
C MET A 694 -13.40 6.86 -1.78
N SER A 695 -13.07 5.56 -1.84
CA SER A 695 -12.71 4.73 -0.67
C SER A 695 -13.73 4.78 0.48
N VAL A 696 -15.01 4.79 0.11
CA VAL A 696 -16.14 4.84 1.03
C VAL A 696 -16.30 3.49 1.73
N ALA A 697 -16.45 3.51 3.06
CA ALA A 697 -16.51 2.30 3.89
C ALA A 697 -17.73 2.24 4.81
N ASN A 698 -18.33 3.38 5.17
CA ASN A 698 -19.50 3.42 6.05
C ASN A 698 -20.69 4.14 5.41
N SER A 699 -21.87 3.83 5.92
CA SER A 699 -23.12 4.46 5.52
C SER A 699 -23.63 5.28 6.71
N PRO A 700 -23.70 6.63 6.64
CA PRO A 700 -23.28 7.46 5.53
C PRO A 700 -21.79 7.85 5.64
N ASP A 701 -21.09 7.86 4.51
CA ASP A 701 -19.90 8.71 4.36
C ASP A 701 -20.31 9.92 3.52
N ILE A 702 -19.93 11.13 3.96
CA ILE A 702 -20.30 12.39 3.29
C ILE A 702 -19.04 13.17 2.95
N PHE A 703 -18.99 13.69 1.72
CA PHE A 703 -17.88 14.48 1.20
C PHE A 703 -18.37 15.86 0.77
N ILE A 704 -17.56 16.89 1.03
CA ILE A 704 -17.73 18.24 0.48
C ILE A 704 -16.45 18.56 -0.29
N GLY A 705 -16.55 18.83 -1.59
CA GLY A 705 -15.37 19.14 -2.42
C GLY A 705 -14.33 18.02 -2.39
N LYS A 706 -14.77 16.76 -2.42
CA LYS A 706 -13.94 15.54 -2.30
C LYS A 706 -13.22 15.36 -0.94
N LYS A 707 -13.42 16.25 0.04
CA LYS A 707 -12.96 16.08 1.43
C LYS A 707 -14.04 15.37 2.26
N MET A 708 -13.69 14.28 2.93
CA MET A 708 -14.60 13.57 3.84
C MET A 708 -14.91 14.44 5.06
N VAL A 709 -16.18 14.62 5.38
CA VAL A 709 -16.66 15.42 6.52
C VAL A 709 -17.48 14.62 7.53
N CYS A 710 -17.88 13.40 7.16
CA CYS A 710 -18.62 12.50 8.02
C CYS A 710 -18.29 11.05 7.66
N HIS A 711 -18.06 10.22 8.68
CA HIS A 711 -17.72 8.81 8.54
C HIS A 711 -18.61 7.92 9.42
N GLY A 712 -19.68 7.38 8.86
CA GLY A 712 -20.63 6.52 9.59
C GLY A 712 -21.39 7.25 10.69
N THR A 713 -21.16 6.86 11.96
CA THR A 713 -21.91 7.36 13.12
C THR A 713 -21.55 8.81 13.50
N MET A 714 -22.44 9.49 14.25
CA MET A 714 -22.25 10.90 14.66
C MET A 714 -20.91 11.22 15.34
N ALA A 715 -20.28 10.26 16.02
CA ALA A 715 -19.00 10.47 16.73
C ALA A 715 -17.83 10.86 15.80
N TYR A 716 -17.91 10.55 14.51
CA TYR A 716 -16.81 10.73 13.55
C TYR A 716 -17.17 11.72 12.43
N CYS A 717 -18.05 12.67 12.72
CA CYS A 717 -18.46 13.71 11.77
C CYS A 717 -18.02 15.09 12.27
N VAL A 718 -17.36 15.84 11.40
CA VAL A 718 -16.87 17.20 11.69
C VAL A 718 -18.04 18.19 11.80
N THR A 719 -19.22 17.81 11.30
CA THR A 719 -20.44 18.61 11.32
C THR A 719 -21.48 17.89 12.16
N THR A 720 -21.98 18.53 13.21
CA THR A 720 -22.91 17.90 14.17
C THR A 720 -24.35 18.34 13.97
N ASP A 721 -24.57 19.41 13.20
CA ASP A 721 -25.87 20.06 12.95
C ASP A 721 -25.91 20.71 11.55
N ALA A 722 -27.06 21.26 11.18
CA ALA A 722 -27.25 21.95 9.90
C ALA A 722 -26.38 23.21 9.73
N ASP A 723 -26.10 23.93 10.81
CA ASP A 723 -25.37 25.20 10.76
C ASP A 723 -23.89 24.95 10.48
N SER A 724 -23.28 24.06 11.24
CA SER A 724 -21.90 23.61 11.00
C SER A 724 -21.74 22.98 9.62
N PHE A 725 -22.75 22.25 9.13
CA PHE A 725 -22.72 21.68 7.78
C PHE A 725 -22.81 22.75 6.69
N ALA A 726 -23.69 23.74 6.83
CA ALA A 726 -23.79 24.88 5.93
C ALA A 726 -22.49 25.71 5.91
N GLN A 727 -21.89 25.95 7.08
CA GLN A 727 -20.61 26.65 7.20
C GLN A 727 -19.49 25.93 6.46
N GLN A 728 -19.40 24.59 6.57
CA GLN A 728 -18.38 23.82 5.84
C GLN A 728 -18.58 23.84 4.33
N ILE A 729 -19.82 23.79 3.84
CA ILE A 729 -20.13 23.95 2.42
C ILE A 729 -19.63 25.32 1.94
N CYS A 730 -19.93 26.38 2.69
CA CYS A 730 -19.49 27.74 2.35
C CYS A 730 -17.97 27.90 2.39
N GLN A 731 -17.29 27.36 3.40
CA GLN A 731 -15.83 27.39 3.48
C GLN A 731 -15.18 26.63 2.31
N ALA A 732 -15.69 25.45 1.97
CA ALA A 732 -15.20 24.69 0.82
C ALA A 732 -15.44 25.44 -0.51
N PHE A 733 -16.61 26.06 -0.65
CA PHE A 733 -16.92 26.87 -1.83
C PHE A 733 -15.96 28.05 -1.99
N ILE A 734 -15.77 28.85 -0.94
CA ILE A 734 -14.86 30.01 -0.97
C ILE A 734 -13.44 29.58 -1.33
N ARG A 735 -12.97 28.47 -0.74
CA ARG A 735 -11.64 27.92 -1.00
C ARG A 735 -11.46 27.50 -2.46
N GLU A 736 -12.46 26.87 -3.07
CA GLU A 736 -12.33 26.30 -4.42
C GLU A 736 -12.74 27.25 -5.53
N LYS A 737 -13.65 28.19 -5.28
CA LYS A 737 -14.19 29.13 -6.28
C LYS A 737 -13.61 30.54 -6.14
N ASN A 738 -12.89 30.83 -5.06
CA ASN A 738 -12.18 32.09 -4.82
C ASN A 738 -13.07 33.35 -4.83
N TYR A 739 -14.32 33.21 -4.38
CA TYR A 739 -15.22 34.32 -4.03
C TYR A 739 -16.23 33.88 -2.97
N THR A 740 -16.89 34.84 -2.33
CA THR A 740 -17.90 34.59 -1.28
C THR A 740 -19.31 34.92 -1.77
N PRO A 741 -20.19 33.92 -1.95
CA PRO A 741 -21.60 34.14 -2.26
C PRO A 741 -22.36 34.83 -1.12
N ASP A 742 -23.44 35.56 -1.44
CA ASP A 742 -24.25 36.28 -0.44
C ASP A 742 -24.84 35.36 0.63
N ILE A 743 -25.27 34.16 0.26
CA ILE A 743 -25.75 33.15 1.21
C ILE A 743 -24.66 32.78 2.23
N CYS A 744 -23.40 32.72 1.81
CA CYS A 744 -22.28 32.42 2.70
C CYS A 744 -21.94 33.57 3.64
N ASN A 745 -22.17 34.82 3.23
CA ASN A 745 -22.04 35.96 4.14
C ASN A 745 -23.02 35.84 5.31
N SER A 746 -24.25 35.38 5.07
CA SER A 746 -25.26 35.18 6.12
C SER A 746 -25.04 33.94 6.99
N ILE A 747 -24.39 32.90 6.46
CA ILE A 747 -24.11 31.64 7.19
C ILE A 747 -22.86 31.78 8.06
N LEU A 748 -21.89 32.58 7.62
CA LEU A 748 -20.59 32.76 8.29
C LEU A 748 -20.56 33.98 9.23
N SER A 749 -21.58 34.84 9.20
CA SER A 749 -21.80 35.93 10.17
C SER A 749 -22.39 35.42 11.47
#